data_AF-A0A6P5LGM5-F1
#
_entry.id   AF-A0A6P5LGM5-F1
#
_cell.length_a   1.000
_cell.length_b   1.000
_cell.length_c   1.000
_cell.angle_alpha   90.00
_cell.angle_beta   90.00
_cell.angle_gamma   90.00
#
_symmetry.space_group_name_H-M   'P 1'
#
loop_
_entity.id
_entity.type
_entity.pdbx_description
1 polymer ?
#
loop_
_entity_poly.entity_id
_entity_poly.type
_entity_poly.pdbx_seq_one_letter_code
_entity_poly.pdbx_strand_id
1 'polypeptide(L)'
;MGLLPMLLLLLWPPPTRTRCPDFCSCKPDGALSCPDAGPGFTRLSLTYLPVKVIPSQAFRGLSDVLIIEISQSDSLERMEANAFDSLLNLSEILIQNTKNLVYIGPGAFTNLPRLKYLSICNTGIQKLPDVTKIFSAEFNFILEICDNLHITTIPGNAFQGMNNESATLKLYGNGFEEIQSHAFNGTTLISLDLKENKNLRKMHNDALRGATGPNVLDISSTKLEALPSYGLESVQVLIATSSYSLKKLPPREKFVSLLEATLTYPSHCCAFINLPTKDQNISLSIFENFSKQCESTARKPNNETFYSAIFAESELSIWDYDYGFCSPKILRCAPEPDAFNPCEDIMGYDFLRVLIWLINLLAIMGNFTVLFVLLTSHYKMTVPRFLMCNLSFADFCMGLYLLLIASVDSKTKGQYHNHAIDWQTGSGCSAAGFFTVFASELSVYTLTVITLERWHTITYAMQLDRKLQLRHAVLIMLGGWLFSTIFAVLPLVGISNYMKVSICLPMDIETTLSQAYILIILVINVAAFIIICACYIKIYFAVQNPELVAANKDTKIAKKMAILIFTDFTCMAPISFFAISAAFKVPLITVTNSKILLVLFYPVNSCANPFLYAIFTKAFRRDFFLLLSKFGYCKNRAELYRVENFSAYTSNCKNSSHGANKAPQNTLKLYTTVLGETCSKGC
;
A
#
# COMPACT_ATOMS: atom_id res chain seq x y z
N MET A 1 34.77 -1.93 -43.35
CA MET A 1 35.60 -0.70 -43.30
C MET A 1 35.36 -0.05 -41.95
N GLY A 2 36.40 0.17 -41.14
CA GLY A 2 36.22 0.86 -39.85
C GLY A 2 37.24 0.54 -38.75
N LEU A 3 38.41 -0.03 -39.07
CA LEU A 3 39.53 -0.17 -38.12
C LEU A 3 40.48 1.05 -38.14
N LEU A 4 40.20 2.05 -38.99
CA LEU A 4 41.01 3.26 -39.11
C LEU A 4 40.79 4.36 -38.03
N PRO A 5 39.66 4.49 -37.30
CA PRO A 5 39.52 5.56 -36.32
C PRO A 5 40.21 5.26 -34.97
N MET A 6 40.52 3.99 -34.67
CA MET A 6 41.16 3.61 -33.40
C MET A 6 42.67 3.84 -33.37
N LEU A 7 43.35 3.83 -34.52
CA LEU A 7 44.79 4.11 -34.57
C LEU A 7 45.12 5.61 -34.51
N LEU A 8 44.19 6.49 -34.88
CA LEU A 8 44.39 7.95 -34.83
C LEU A 8 44.23 8.54 -33.42
N LEU A 9 43.63 7.81 -32.47
CA LEU A 9 43.54 8.18 -31.06
C LEU A 9 44.80 7.82 -30.25
N LEU A 10 45.71 7.01 -30.81
CA LEU A 10 46.98 6.61 -30.17
C LEU A 10 48.17 7.51 -30.54
N LEU A 11 47.97 8.48 -31.45
CA LEU A 11 49.02 9.39 -31.92
C LEU A 11 48.90 10.81 -31.35
N TRP A 12 47.92 11.09 -30.48
CA TRP A 12 47.92 12.31 -29.70
C TRP A 12 48.75 12.07 -28.43
N PRO A 13 49.81 12.85 -28.14
CA PRO A 13 50.40 12.81 -26.82
C PRO A 13 49.30 13.14 -25.80
N PRO A 14 49.28 12.47 -24.62
CA PRO A 14 48.35 12.85 -23.56
C PRO A 14 48.54 14.35 -23.27
N PRO A 15 47.49 15.11 -22.93
CA PRO A 15 47.66 16.52 -22.58
C PRO A 15 48.50 16.61 -21.30
N THR A 16 49.82 16.71 -21.46
CA THR A 16 50.75 17.08 -20.40
C THR A 16 50.57 18.57 -20.13
N ARG A 17 49.60 18.90 -19.28
CA ARG A 17 49.63 20.18 -18.54
C ARG A 17 49.16 19.93 -17.11
N THR A 18 50.09 19.47 -16.29
CA THR A 18 50.07 19.77 -14.85
C THR A 18 50.02 21.30 -14.72
N ARG A 19 48.85 21.87 -14.40
CA ARG A 19 48.67 23.30 -14.17
C ARG A 19 48.83 23.60 -12.68
N CYS A 20 50.02 23.35 -12.15
CA CYS A 20 50.37 24.02 -10.90
C CYS A 20 50.42 25.53 -11.20
N PRO A 21 49.72 26.38 -10.44
CA PRO A 21 49.80 27.84 -10.62
C PRO A 21 51.25 28.32 -10.47
N ASP A 22 51.66 29.34 -11.22
CA ASP A 22 53.05 29.82 -11.27
C ASP A 22 53.59 30.28 -9.90
N PHE A 23 52.70 30.67 -8.99
CA PHE A 23 53.03 31.09 -7.61
C PHE A 23 52.92 29.95 -6.58
N CYS A 24 52.60 28.73 -7.01
CA CYS A 24 52.58 27.53 -6.16
C CYS A 24 53.66 26.54 -6.59
N SER A 25 54.18 25.77 -5.63
CA SER A 25 55.09 24.65 -5.89
C SER A 25 54.34 23.33 -5.75
N CYS A 26 54.24 22.58 -6.84
CA CYS A 26 53.58 21.26 -6.90
C CYS A 26 54.58 20.21 -7.41
N LYS A 27 55.53 19.80 -6.56
CA LYS A 27 56.45 18.72 -6.91
C LYS A 27 55.71 17.37 -6.93
N PRO A 28 55.93 16.50 -7.94
CA PRO A 28 55.48 15.11 -7.88
C PRO A 28 56.03 14.45 -6.61
N ASP A 29 55.18 13.74 -5.86
CA ASP A 29 55.49 13.16 -4.54
C ASP A 29 55.83 14.17 -3.41
N GLY A 30 55.72 15.47 -3.67
CA GLY A 30 55.93 16.55 -2.70
C GLY A 30 54.64 17.11 -2.09
N ALA A 31 54.80 18.05 -1.16
CA ALA A 31 53.71 18.78 -0.53
C ALA A 31 53.41 20.10 -1.28
N LEU A 32 52.14 20.48 -1.38
CA LEU A 32 51.72 21.76 -1.97
C LEU A 32 52.22 22.94 -1.11
N SER A 33 52.79 23.97 -1.74
CA SER A 33 53.18 25.21 -1.05
C SER A 33 52.89 26.42 -1.93
N CYS A 34 52.11 27.40 -1.44
CA CYS A 34 51.79 28.64 -2.15
C CYS A 34 52.22 29.85 -1.29
N PRO A 35 53.49 30.32 -1.38
CA PRO A 35 54.08 31.22 -0.40
C PRO A 35 53.61 32.68 -0.46
N ASP A 36 53.08 33.18 -1.58
CA ASP A 36 52.31 34.44 -1.64
C ASP A 36 51.68 34.58 -3.03
N ALA A 37 50.42 35.00 -3.11
CA ALA A 37 49.81 35.38 -4.38
C ALA A 37 49.92 36.91 -4.52
N GLY A 38 50.40 37.40 -5.66
CA GLY A 38 50.48 38.85 -5.89
C GLY A 38 49.12 39.56 -5.67
N PRO A 39 49.13 40.88 -5.40
CA PRO A 39 47.91 41.63 -5.08
C PRO A 39 46.87 41.50 -6.20
N GLY A 40 45.61 41.22 -5.82
CA GLY A 40 44.46 41.13 -6.74
C GLY A 40 44.09 39.71 -7.20
N PHE A 41 44.73 38.66 -6.68
CA PHE A 41 44.39 37.27 -7.01
C PHE A 41 43.24 36.74 -6.13
N THR A 42 42.02 36.76 -6.65
CA THR A 42 40.81 36.41 -5.86
C THR A 42 40.40 34.93 -5.93
N ARG A 43 40.86 34.16 -6.93
CA ARG A 43 40.47 32.76 -7.12
C ARG A 43 41.68 31.86 -7.41
N LEU A 44 41.95 30.92 -6.51
CA LEU A 44 42.96 29.87 -6.65
C LEU A 44 42.33 28.58 -7.15
N SER A 45 42.63 28.18 -8.39
CA SER A 45 42.18 26.89 -8.96
C SER A 45 43.35 25.93 -9.10
N LEU A 46 43.22 24.77 -8.47
CA LEU A 46 44.20 23.69 -8.37
C LEU A 46 43.62 22.44 -9.02
N THR A 47 43.78 22.34 -10.34
CA THR A 47 43.25 21.24 -11.15
C THR A 47 44.37 20.31 -11.60
N TYR A 48 44.13 18.98 -11.60
CA TYR A 48 45.11 17.97 -12.00
C TYR A 48 46.44 18.06 -11.22
N LEU A 49 46.36 18.22 -9.90
CA LEU A 49 47.54 18.30 -9.06
C LEU A 49 48.32 16.97 -9.07
N PRO A 50 49.64 16.99 -9.29
CA PRO A 50 50.51 15.80 -9.20
C PRO A 50 50.97 15.51 -7.76
N VAL A 51 50.38 16.16 -6.75
CA VAL A 51 50.77 16.02 -5.34
C VAL A 51 49.89 14.99 -4.63
N LYS A 52 50.48 14.27 -3.67
CA LYS A 52 49.75 13.31 -2.83
C LYS A 52 49.16 13.93 -1.58
N VAL A 53 49.77 15.01 -1.08
CA VAL A 53 49.42 15.59 0.23
C VAL A 53 49.30 17.11 0.12
N ILE A 54 48.22 17.65 0.70
CA ILE A 54 48.12 19.08 1.05
C ILE A 54 48.58 19.21 2.51
N PRO A 55 49.74 19.83 2.78
CA PRO A 55 50.30 19.91 4.12
C PRO A 55 49.55 20.95 4.98
N SER A 56 49.84 20.93 6.29
CA SER A 56 49.42 22.01 7.19
C SER A 56 49.93 23.36 6.69
N GLN A 57 49.10 24.41 6.82
CA GLN A 57 49.45 25.78 6.43
C GLN A 57 49.78 25.96 4.93
N ALA A 58 49.31 25.06 4.06
CA ALA A 58 49.58 25.09 2.61
C ALA A 58 49.19 26.42 1.93
N PHE A 59 48.14 27.07 2.46
CA PHE A 59 47.55 28.29 1.93
C PHE A 59 47.86 29.54 2.77
N ARG A 60 48.78 29.43 3.74
CA ARG A 60 49.10 30.53 4.65
C ARG A 60 49.67 31.72 3.87
N GLY A 61 49.18 32.92 4.18
CA GLY A 61 49.61 34.17 3.54
C GLY A 61 48.69 34.65 2.42
N LEU A 62 47.76 33.81 1.94
CA LEU A 62 46.79 34.16 0.90
C LEU A 62 45.65 35.06 1.44
N SER A 63 45.95 36.30 1.81
CA SER A 63 44.98 37.23 2.42
C SER A 63 43.89 37.71 1.47
N ASP A 64 44.17 37.76 0.17
CA ASP A 64 43.28 38.35 -0.84
C ASP A 64 42.43 37.30 -1.59
N VAL A 65 42.68 36.02 -1.35
CA VAL A 65 41.97 34.92 -2.01
C VAL A 65 40.58 34.74 -1.42
N LEU A 66 39.58 34.78 -2.29
CA LEU A 66 38.17 34.60 -1.96
C LEU A 66 37.69 33.17 -2.23
N ILE A 67 38.26 32.49 -3.24
CA ILE A 67 37.81 31.16 -3.69
C ILE A 67 39.02 30.25 -3.83
N ILE A 68 38.97 29.07 -3.20
CA ILE A 68 39.94 27.99 -3.43
C ILE A 68 39.20 26.78 -4.01
N GLU A 69 39.59 26.36 -5.20
CA GLU A 69 39.05 25.19 -5.89
C GLU A 69 40.15 24.15 -6.07
N ILE A 70 39.92 22.93 -5.57
CA ILE A 70 40.75 21.74 -5.76
C ILE A 70 39.91 20.74 -6.54
N SER A 71 40.25 20.51 -7.81
CA SER A 71 39.44 19.67 -8.68
C SER A 71 40.23 18.67 -9.52
N GLN A 72 39.60 17.55 -9.90
CA GLN A 72 40.13 16.59 -10.89
C GLN A 72 41.57 16.11 -10.59
N SER A 73 41.87 15.89 -9.31
CA SER A 73 43.22 15.54 -8.84
C SER A 73 43.25 14.09 -8.36
N ASP A 74 43.60 13.18 -9.27
CA ASP A 74 43.65 11.74 -8.98
C ASP A 74 44.85 11.34 -8.12
N SER A 75 45.89 12.18 -8.03
CA SER A 75 47.06 11.87 -7.18
C SER A 75 46.87 12.26 -5.72
N LEU A 76 45.89 13.11 -5.40
CA LEU A 76 45.69 13.64 -4.05
C LEU A 76 45.07 12.56 -3.15
N GLU A 77 45.79 12.17 -2.10
CA GLU A 77 45.38 11.11 -1.17
C GLU A 77 44.99 11.64 0.21
N ARG A 78 45.66 12.72 0.66
CA ARG A 78 45.55 13.24 2.03
C ARG A 78 45.56 14.77 2.10
N MET A 79 44.76 15.30 3.02
CA MET A 79 44.85 16.68 3.50
C MET A 79 45.15 16.68 5.00
N GLU A 80 46.21 17.38 5.41
CA GLU A 80 46.64 17.46 6.80
C GLU A 80 45.81 18.49 7.60
N ALA A 81 45.92 18.45 8.93
CA ALA A 81 45.25 19.41 9.81
C ALA A 81 45.76 20.84 9.55
N ASN A 82 44.89 21.85 9.79
CA ASN A 82 45.18 23.27 9.56
C ASN A 82 45.66 23.57 8.12
N ALA A 83 45.21 22.81 7.11
CA ALA A 83 45.50 23.09 5.70
C ALA A 83 44.92 24.46 5.30
N PHE A 84 43.67 24.73 5.72
CA PHE A 84 42.98 26.01 5.59
C PHE A 84 42.87 26.65 6.97
N ASP A 85 43.82 27.51 7.32
CA ASP A 85 43.88 28.17 8.62
C ASP A 85 43.97 29.69 8.45
N SER A 86 43.09 30.41 9.15
CA SER A 86 43.16 31.86 9.32
C SER A 86 43.13 32.67 8.01
N LEU A 87 42.37 32.15 7.03
CA LEU A 87 42.11 32.82 5.74
C LEU A 87 40.90 33.75 5.89
N LEU A 88 41.13 34.96 6.39
CA LEU A 88 40.07 35.86 6.88
C LEU A 88 39.09 36.35 5.81
N ASN A 89 39.48 36.36 4.53
CA ASN A 89 38.65 36.80 3.42
C ASN A 89 38.08 35.66 2.58
N LEU A 90 38.45 34.42 2.86
CA LEU A 90 38.04 33.27 2.07
C LEU A 90 36.54 33.06 2.18
N SER A 91 35.87 33.06 1.04
CA SER A 91 34.41 32.92 0.89
C SER A 91 34.01 31.52 0.45
N GLU A 92 34.78 30.87 -0.43
CA GLU A 92 34.41 29.58 -1.01
C GLU A 92 35.56 28.59 -1.03
N ILE A 93 35.27 27.34 -0.65
CA ILE A 93 36.18 26.19 -0.81
C ILE A 93 35.44 25.11 -1.59
N LEU A 94 36.02 24.67 -2.70
CA LEU A 94 35.47 23.61 -3.55
C LEU A 94 36.48 22.48 -3.65
N ILE A 95 36.13 21.27 -3.20
CA ILE A 95 36.93 20.06 -3.33
C ILE A 95 36.10 19.06 -4.13
N GLN A 96 36.42 18.88 -5.41
CA GLN A 96 35.55 18.16 -6.34
C GLN A 96 36.31 17.14 -7.19
N ASN A 97 35.72 15.97 -7.43
CA ASN A 97 36.29 14.96 -8.32
C ASN A 97 37.73 14.57 -7.92
N THR A 98 37.96 14.31 -6.64
CA THR A 98 39.26 13.87 -6.07
C THR A 98 39.09 12.49 -5.45
N LYS A 99 38.86 11.48 -6.31
CA LYS A 99 38.39 10.15 -5.89
C LYS A 99 39.36 9.41 -4.97
N ASN A 100 40.64 9.70 -5.07
CA ASN A 100 41.67 9.08 -4.24
C ASN A 100 41.93 9.83 -2.92
N LEU A 101 41.27 10.97 -2.67
CA LEU A 101 41.36 11.67 -1.40
C LEU A 101 40.58 10.87 -0.35
N VAL A 102 41.29 10.14 0.50
CA VAL A 102 40.68 9.24 1.51
C VAL A 102 40.63 9.88 2.90
N TYR A 103 41.50 10.85 3.18
CA TYR A 103 41.65 11.43 4.51
C TYR A 103 41.75 12.96 4.49
N ILE A 104 40.90 13.59 5.29
CA ILE A 104 40.98 15.01 5.66
C ILE A 104 41.23 15.06 7.16
N GLY A 105 42.34 15.71 7.56
CA GLY A 105 42.73 15.83 8.96
C GLY A 105 41.69 16.57 9.80
N PRO A 106 41.49 16.20 11.08
CA PRO A 106 40.60 16.94 11.98
C PRO A 106 41.12 18.37 12.14
N GLY A 107 40.23 19.37 12.05
CA GLY A 107 40.60 20.77 12.01
C GLY A 107 41.37 21.20 10.74
N ALA A 108 41.27 20.47 9.62
CA ALA A 108 41.79 20.94 8.33
C ALA A 108 41.22 22.31 7.93
N PHE A 109 39.98 22.60 8.35
CA PHE A 109 39.31 23.89 8.21
C PHE A 109 39.23 24.59 9.57
N THR A 110 40.01 25.65 9.77
CA THR A 110 40.10 26.35 11.05
C THR A 110 40.05 27.87 10.83
N ASN A 111 39.23 28.56 11.63
CA ASN A 111 39.15 30.02 11.70
C ASN A 111 38.93 30.68 10.32
N LEU A 112 37.77 30.44 9.73
CA LEU A 112 37.38 30.93 8.40
C LEU A 112 36.10 31.79 8.54
N PRO A 113 36.20 33.01 9.07
CA PRO A 113 35.04 33.80 9.52
C PRO A 113 34.12 34.27 8.38
N ARG A 114 34.65 34.39 7.16
CA ARG A 114 33.91 34.83 5.95
C ARG A 114 33.52 33.70 5.01
N LEU A 115 33.76 32.44 5.40
CA LEU A 115 33.43 31.31 4.56
C LEU A 115 31.91 31.23 4.41
N LYS A 116 31.42 31.25 3.16
CA LYS A 116 30.00 31.14 2.79
C LYS A 116 29.66 29.78 2.23
N TYR A 117 30.58 29.14 1.51
CA TYR A 117 30.32 27.91 0.79
C TYR A 117 31.50 26.94 0.89
N LEU A 118 31.23 25.75 1.43
CA LEU A 118 32.17 24.64 1.46
C LEU A 118 31.56 23.45 0.74
N SER A 119 32.17 23.04 -0.38
CA SER A 119 31.74 21.90 -1.19
C SER A 119 32.80 20.81 -1.16
N ILE A 120 32.42 19.58 -0.80
CA ILE A 120 33.28 18.38 -0.81
C ILE A 120 32.52 17.28 -1.54
N CYS A 121 32.81 17.10 -2.82
CA CYS A 121 32.02 16.23 -3.69
C CYS A 121 32.86 15.24 -4.50
N ASN A 122 32.32 14.03 -4.66
CA ASN A 122 32.94 12.94 -5.43
C ASN A 122 34.39 12.68 -5.00
N THR A 123 34.58 12.42 -3.71
CA THR A 123 35.87 12.09 -3.09
C THR A 123 35.85 10.69 -2.46
N GLY A 124 37.03 10.19 -2.10
CA GLY A 124 37.21 8.88 -1.47
C GLY A 124 37.11 8.87 0.05
N ILE A 125 36.68 9.98 0.68
CA ILE A 125 36.73 10.13 2.13
C ILE A 125 35.80 9.15 2.84
N GLN A 126 36.30 8.56 3.93
CA GLN A 126 35.57 7.53 4.69
C GLN A 126 34.89 8.08 5.94
N LYS A 127 35.24 9.30 6.36
CA LYS A 127 34.69 9.97 7.54
C LYS A 127 34.21 11.36 7.16
N LEU A 128 33.16 11.81 7.85
CA LEU A 128 32.68 13.17 7.72
C LEU A 128 33.80 14.15 8.12
N PRO A 129 34.09 15.19 7.30
CA PRO A 129 35.12 16.17 7.61
C PRO A 129 34.76 16.97 8.87
N ASP A 130 35.77 17.26 9.68
CA ASP A 130 35.60 18.07 10.89
C ASP A 130 35.47 19.56 10.52
N VAL A 131 34.26 20.08 10.66
CA VAL A 131 33.89 21.48 10.40
C VAL A 131 33.70 22.29 11.68
N THR A 132 33.98 21.70 12.85
CA THR A 132 33.64 22.29 14.16
C THR A 132 34.46 23.53 14.52
N LYS A 133 35.56 23.77 13.80
CA LYS A 133 36.51 24.87 14.03
C LYS A 133 36.45 25.97 12.99
N ILE A 134 35.45 25.96 12.11
CA ILE A 134 35.32 26.97 11.04
C ILE A 134 34.93 28.34 11.62
N PHE A 135 33.92 28.38 12.50
CA PHE A 135 33.39 29.61 13.13
C PHE A 135 33.01 30.72 12.13
N SER A 136 32.31 30.36 11.04
CA SER A 136 31.84 31.34 10.06
C SER A 136 30.77 32.27 10.67
N ALA A 137 30.88 33.56 10.39
CA ALA A 137 29.93 34.61 10.77
C ALA A 137 29.00 35.03 9.62
N GLU A 138 29.03 34.30 8.50
CA GLU A 138 28.20 34.62 7.34
C GLU A 138 26.76 34.11 7.49
N PHE A 139 25.80 34.90 7.01
CA PHE A 139 24.41 34.48 6.91
C PHE A 139 24.25 33.48 5.75
N ASN A 140 23.40 32.46 5.95
CA ASN A 140 23.13 31.43 4.96
C ASN A 140 24.38 30.69 4.49
N PHE A 141 25.19 30.20 5.44
CA PHE A 141 26.33 29.33 5.17
C PHE A 141 25.88 28.03 4.51
N ILE A 142 26.48 27.64 3.38
CA ILE A 142 26.14 26.42 2.66
C ILE A 142 27.28 25.40 2.83
N LEU A 143 26.97 24.28 3.49
CA LEU A 143 27.83 23.08 3.47
C LEU A 143 27.25 22.09 2.48
N GLU A 144 28.03 21.72 1.47
CA GLU A 144 27.67 20.71 0.50
C GLU A 144 28.65 19.54 0.55
N ILE A 145 28.14 18.36 0.91
CA ILE A 145 28.87 17.10 0.91
C ILE A 145 28.08 16.17 0.01
N CYS A 146 28.62 15.83 -1.15
CA CYS A 146 27.88 15.07 -2.16
C CYS A 146 28.69 13.96 -2.83
N ASP A 147 28.04 12.88 -3.24
CA ASP A 147 28.67 11.75 -3.95
C ASP A 147 29.89 11.12 -3.24
N ASN A 148 29.97 11.21 -1.90
CA ASN A 148 31.01 10.54 -1.12
C ASN A 148 30.49 9.18 -0.62
N LEU A 149 30.65 8.16 -1.45
CA LEU A 149 30.05 6.83 -1.25
C LEU A 149 30.60 6.06 -0.05
N HIS A 150 31.75 6.46 0.49
CA HIS A 150 32.41 5.76 1.59
C HIS A 150 32.13 6.34 2.98
N ILE A 151 31.41 7.46 3.08
CA ILE A 151 31.00 8.02 4.36
C ILE A 151 29.69 7.37 4.79
N THR A 152 29.71 6.59 5.87
CA THR A 152 28.56 5.78 6.29
C THR A 152 27.75 6.39 7.43
N THR A 153 28.27 7.37 8.16
CA THR A 153 27.60 7.85 9.39
C THR A 153 27.79 9.34 9.59
N ILE A 154 26.72 10.02 10.04
CA ILE A 154 26.79 11.38 10.58
C ILE A 154 26.88 11.27 12.12
N PRO A 155 28.04 11.61 12.73
CA PRO A 155 28.23 11.50 14.16
C PRO A 155 27.50 12.61 14.94
N GLY A 156 27.34 12.41 16.25
CA GLY A 156 26.83 13.45 17.16
C GLY A 156 27.70 14.72 17.15
N ASN A 157 27.07 15.89 17.21
CA ASN A 157 27.70 17.21 17.21
C ASN A 157 28.61 17.51 15.99
N ALA A 158 28.40 16.81 14.87
CA ALA A 158 29.23 16.91 13.66
C ALA A 158 29.41 18.33 13.12
N PHE A 159 28.39 19.18 13.29
CA PHE A 159 28.31 20.51 12.70
C PHE A 159 28.38 21.65 13.74
N GLN A 160 28.64 21.31 15.01
CA GLN A 160 28.67 22.27 16.11
C GLN A 160 29.86 23.24 15.95
N GLY A 161 29.63 24.56 15.99
CA GLY A 161 30.68 25.57 15.86
C GLY A 161 31.09 25.91 14.42
N MET A 162 30.42 25.32 13.43
CA MET A 162 30.67 25.61 12.01
C MET A 162 30.25 27.03 11.60
N ASN A 163 29.08 27.47 12.05
CA ASN A 163 28.50 28.77 11.73
C ASN A 163 27.71 29.32 12.93
N ASN A 164 27.75 30.64 13.13
CA ASN A 164 27.09 31.32 14.25
C ASN A 164 25.68 31.84 13.92
N GLU A 165 25.31 31.85 12.64
CA GLU A 165 24.06 32.45 12.15
C GLU A 165 23.09 31.36 11.67
N SER A 166 22.96 31.16 10.35
CA SER A 166 22.06 30.20 9.72
C SER A 166 22.77 29.45 8.61
N ALA A 167 22.47 28.16 8.49
CA ALA A 167 23.13 27.27 7.55
C ALA A 167 22.15 26.43 6.71
N THR A 168 22.59 26.09 5.51
CA THR A 168 21.96 25.11 4.62
C THR A 168 22.91 23.91 4.48
N LEU A 169 22.44 22.73 4.87
CA LEU A 169 23.20 21.49 4.78
C LEU A 169 22.69 20.67 3.59
N LYS A 170 23.53 20.55 2.55
CA LYS A 170 23.32 19.72 1.37
C LYS A 170 24.16 18.45 1.48
N LEU A 171 23.54 17.37 1.98
CA LEU A 171 24.20 16.12 2.33
C LEU A 171 23.67 14.97 1.46
N TYR A 172 23.63 15.16 0.14
CA TYR A 172 22.94 14.25 -0.79
C TYR A 172 23.87 13.29 -1.53
N GLY A 173 23.36 12.13 -1.96
CA GLY A 173 24.11 11.17 -2.78
C GLY A 173 25.30 10.49 -2.09
N ASN A 174 25.40 10.55 -0.75
CA ASN A 174 26.49 9.94 0.00
C ASN A 174 26.17 8.48 0.40
N GLY A 175 27.17 7.83 1.00
CA GLY A 175 27.07 6.46 1.53
C GLY A 175 26.37 6.32 2.88
N PHE A 176 25.67 7.34 3.39
CA PHE A 176 25.15 7.33 4.77
C PHE A 176 24.20 6.16 5.01
N GLU A 177 24.37 5.49 6.16
CA GLU A 177 23.54 4.39 6.65
C GLU A 177 22.76 4.78 7.91
N GLU A 178 23.39 5.55 8.80
CA GLU A 178 22.81 6.00 10.07
C GLU A 178 23.18 7.47 10.40
N ILE A 179 22.21 8.20 10.97
CA ILE A 179 22.41 9.50 11.60
C ILE A 179 22.25 9.35 13.12
N GLN A 180 23.31 9.68 13.86
CA GLN A 180 23.36 9.51 15.31
C GLN A 180 22.54 10.55 16.08
N SER A 181 22.35 10.31 17.37
CA SER A 181 21.71 11.28 18.28
C SER A 181 22.48 12.60 18.32
N HIS A 182 21.78 13.73 18.38
CA HIS A 182 22.38 15.07 18.49
C HIS A 182 23.34 15.39 17.32
N ALA A 183 23.17 14.77 16.15
CA ALA A 183 24.03 14.99 14.98
C ALA A 183 24.08 16.47 14.56
N PHE A 184 22.94 17.17 14.65
CA PHE A 184 22.78 18.57 14.25
C PHE A 184 22.72 19.54 15.46
N ASN A 185 23.14 19.09 16.63
CA ASN A 185 23.07 19.90 17.85
C ASN A 185 23.91 21.18 17.75
N GLY A 186 23.37 22.30 18.25
CA GLY A 186 24.04 23.60 18.23
C GLY A 186 24.10 24.25 16.84
N THR A 187 23.20 23.88 15.94
CA THR A 187 23.10 24.48 14.59
C THR A 187 21.76 25.16 14.39
N THR A 188 21.75 26.19 13.52
CA THR A 188 20.53 26.84 13.04
C THR A 188 20.39 26.53 11.56
N LEU A 189 19.40 25.73 11.19
CA LEU A 189 19.23 25.18 9.86
C LEU A 189 18.07 25.87 9.13
N ILE A 190 18.35 26.37 7.93
CA ILE A 190 17.31 26.78 6.98
C ILE A 190 16.82 25.55 6.23
N SER A 191 17.74 24.74 5.71
CA SER A 191 17.45 23.56 4.91
C SER A 191 18.40 22.41 5.23
N LEU A 192 17.85 21.20 5.30
CA LEU A 192 18.57 19.95 5.43
C LEU A 192 18.16 19.02 4.28
N ASP A 193 19.06 18.87 3.31
CA ASP A 193 18.88 18.00 2.15
C ASP A 193 19.68 16.70 2.36
N LEU A 194 18.98 15.60 2.55
CA LEU A 194 19.48 14.23 2.72
C LEU A 194 19.08 13.35 1.53
N LYS A 195 18.70 13.93 0.38
CA LYS A 195 18.22 13.14 -0.75
C LYS A 195 19.27 12.20 -1.31
N GLU A 196 18.82 11.17 -2.02
CA GLU A 196 19.68 10.22 -2.75
C GLU A 196 20.69 9.42 -1.90
N ASN A 197 20.61 9.50 -0.56
CA ASN A 197 21.32 8.59 0.33
C ASN A 197 20.61 7.22 0.37
N LYS A 198 20.86 6.41 -0.66
CA LYS A 198 20.15 5.14 -0.92
C LYS A 198 20.31 4.08 0.17
N ASN A 199 21.31 4.22 1.04
CA ASN A 199 21.58 3.29 2.14
C ASN A 199 21.14 3.82 3.50
N LEU A 200 20.64 5.06 3.60
CA LEU A 200 20.27 5.68 4.86
C LEU A 200 19.00 5.02 5.39
N ARG A 201 19.12 4.23 6.44
CA ARG A 201 18.02 3.44 7.03
C ARG A 201 17.46 4.06 8.29
N LYS A 202 18.32 4.68 9.09
CA LYS A 202 17.99 5.11 10.45
C LYS A 202 18.44 6.54 10.73
N MET A 203 17.51 7.33 11.22
CA MET A 203 17.77 8.63 11.83
C MET A 203 17.34 8.54 13.29
N HIS A 204 18.27 8.76 14.21
CA HIS A 204 17.95 8.66 15.64
C HIS A 204 16.86 9.66 16.03
N ASN A 205 15.99 9.31 16.98
CA ASN A 205 14.88 10.18 17.42
C ASN A 205 15.31 11.56 17.90
N ASP A 206 16.51 11.64 18.48
CA ASP A 206 17.15 12.87 18.98
C ASP A 206 18.15 13.48 17.99
N ALA A 207 18.18 13.07 16.71
CA ALA A 207 19.16 13.58 15.75
C ALA A 207 19.10 15.12 15.58
N LEU A 208 17.89 15.68 15.58
CA LEU A 208 17.62 17.12 15.48
C LEU A 208 17.52 17.82 16.84
N ARG A 209 17.81 17.13 17.95
CA ARG A 209 17.70 17.72 19.28
C ARG A 209 18.82 18.75 19.49
N GLY A 210 18.43 19.97 19.88
CA GLY A 210 19.34 21.10 20.05
C GLY A 210 19.70 21.81 18.74
N ALA A 211 19.08 21.43 17.62
CA ALA A 211 19.08 22.21 16.38
C ALA A 211 17.88 23.17 16.38
N THR A 212 18.06 24.36 15.82
CA THR A 212 16.97 25.28 15.48
C THR A 212 16.63 25.10 13.99
N GLY A 213 15.38 24.82 13.63
CA GLY A 213 15.04 24.36 12.28
C GLY A 213 15.11 22.82 12.14
N PRO A 214 15.20 22.26 10.92
CA PRO A 214 15.23 22.93 9.62
C PRO A 214 13.85 23.42 9.16
N ASN A 215 13.80 24.45 8.31
CA ASN A 215 12.55 24.88 7.66
C ASN A 215 12.21 24.00 6.46
N VAL A 216 13.22 23.51 5.74
CA VAL A 216 13.07 22.57 4.62
C VAL A 216 13.79 21.27 4.95
N LEU A 217 13.09 20.14 4.87
CA LEU A 217 13.66 18.81 5.05
C LEU A 217 13.39 17.96 3.80
N ASP A 218 14.45 17.62 3.08
CA ASP A 218 14.38 16.70 1.94
C ASP A 218 15.05 15.37 2.29
N ILE A 219 14.27 14.30 2.28
CA ILE A 219 14.71 12.92 2.52
C ILE A 219 14.35 12.02 1.34
N SER A 220 14.23 12.59 0.14
CA SER A 220 13.84 11.88 -1.07
C SER A 220 14.85 10.80 -1.47
N SER A 221 14.36 9.69 -2.02
CA SER A 221 15.21 8.57 -2.47
C SER A 221 16.12 8.00 -1.38
N THR A 222 15.65 7.98 -0.13
CA THR A 222 16.32 7.34 1.01
C THR A 222 15.61 6.04 1.41
N LYS A 223 16.28 5.22 2.22
CA LYS A 223 15.69 4.00 2.82
C LYS A 223 15.26 4.23 4.27
N LEU A 224 14.99 5.48 4.65
CA LEU A 224 14.67 5.83 6.01
C LEU A 224 13.34 5.16 6.42
N GLU A 225 13.36 4.42 7.52
CA GLU A 225 12.17 3.68 7.98
C GLU A 225 11.18 4.57 8.77
N ALA A 226 11.71 5.58 9.47
CA ALA A 226 10.93 6.52 10.28
C ALA A 226 11.64 7.87 10.40
N LEU A 227 10.84 8.94 10.54
CA LEU A 227 11.30 10.28 10.90
C LEU A 227 11.54 10.40 12.42
N PRO A 228 12.41 11.34 12.86
CA PRO A 228 12.66 11.57 14.29
C PRO A 228 11.42 12.09 15.02
N SER A 229 11.34 11.84 16.33
CA SER A 229 10.19 12.24 17.17
C SER A 229 10.25 13.69 17.66
N TYR A 230 11.39 14.35 17.53
CA TYR A 230 11.69 15.70 18.00
C TYR A 230 12.39 16.52 16.90
N GLY A 231 12.25 17.84 16.95
CA GLY A 231 12.91 18.76 16.02
C GLY A 231 12.20 18.95 14.67
N LEU A 232 10.96 18.47 14.52
CA LEU A 232 10.14 18.64 13.31
C LEU A 232 9.20 19.85 13.38
N GLU A 233 9.16 20.54 14.53
CA GLU A 233 8.20 21.62 14.81
C GLU A 233 8.38 22.83 13.89
N SER A 234 9.61 23.09 13.46
CA SER A 234 9.97 24.21 12.57
C SER A 234 9.87 23.87 11.08
N VAL A 235 9.65 22.60 10.72
CA VAL A 235 9.61 22.16 9.32
C VAL A 235 8.39 22.75 8.63
N GLN A 236 8.64 23.55 7.58
CA GLN A 236 7.63 24.17 6.72
C GLN A 236 7.43 23.38 5.43
N VAL A 237 8.51 22.81 4.89
CA VAL A 237 8.48 22.02 3.65
C VAL A 237 9.11 20.65 3.93
N LEU A 238 8.33 19.59 3.74
CA LEU A 238 8.78 18.20 3.84
C LEU A 238 8.74 17.53 2.47
N ILE A 239 9.89 17.04 2.01
CA ILE A 239 10.01 16.34 0.73
C ILE A 239 10.52 14.92 1.01
N ALA A 240 9.73 13.92 0.63
CA ALA A 240 10.01 12.50 0.82
C ALA A 240 9.54 11.71 -0.40
N THR A 241 10.01 12.09 -1.58
CA THR A 241 9.68 11.42 -2.85
C THR A 241 10.53 10.17 -3.04
N SER A 242 9.97 9.10 -3.61
CA SER A 242 10.67 7.82 -3.83
C SER A 242 11.29 7.18 -2.56
N SER A 243 10.74 7.47 -1.38
CA SER A 243 11.19 6.98 -0.07
C SER A 243 10.27 5.87 0.44
N TYR A 244 10.22 4.74 -0.29
CA TYR A 244 9.29 3.63 -0.05
C TYR A 244 9.47 2.87 1.28
N SER A 245 10.60 3.07 1.97
CA SER A 245 10.81 2.47 3.30
C SER A 245 10.10 3.26 4.41
N LEU A 246 9.79 4.54 4.15
CA LEU A 246 9.09 5.42 5.08
C LEU A 246 7.59 5.10 5.02
N LYS A 247 7.17 4.06 5.72
CA LYS A 247 5.75 3.63 5.71
C LYS A 247 4.89 4.42 6.69
N LYS A 248 5.50 4.99 7.73
CA LYS A 248 4.82 5.72 8.81
C LYS A 248 5.32 7.13 8.93
N LEU A 249 4.41 8.03 9.25
CA LEU A 249 4.74 9.41 9.64
C LEU A 249 4.44 9.65 11.12
N PRO A 250 5.21 10.54 11.77
CA PRO A 250 4.84 11.12 13.05
C PRO A 250 3.47 11.79 12.97
N PRO A 251 2.75 11.89 14.10
CA PRO A 251 1.43 12.51 14.11
C PRO A 251 1.55 14.02 13.87
N ARG A 252 0.49 14.62 13.33
CA ARG A 252 0.46 16.02 12.88
C ARG A 252 0.87 17.04 13.95
N GLU A 253 0.66 16.72 15.23
CA GLU A 253 0.99 17.61 16.35
C GLU A 253 2.50 17.90 16.42
N LYS A 254 3.32 17.06 15.77
CA LYS A 254 4.77 17.27 15.64
C LYS A 254 5.15 18.22 14.50
N PHE A 255 4.22 18.51 13.59
CA PHE A 255 4.42 19.32 12.38
C PHE A 255 3.66 20.64 12.49
N VAL A 256 3.98 21.45 13.50
CA VAL A 256 3.24 22.69 13.83
C VAL A 256 3.33 23.74 12.72
N SER A 257 4.48 23.84 12.05
CA SER A 257 4.77 24.89 11.05
C SER A 257 4.63 24.42 9.59
N LEU A 258 4.16 23.20 9.35
CA LEU A 258 4.18 22.58 8.03
C LEU A 258 3.20 23.28 7.07
N LEU A 259 3.71 23.65 5.89
CA LEU A 259 2.97 24.35 4.82
C LEU A 259 2.89 23.52 3.54
N GLU A 260 3.91 22.71 3.26
CA GLU A 260 3.99 21.89 2.05
C GLU A 260 4.60 20.51 2.37
N ALA A 261 3.97 19.45 1.87
CA ALA A 261 4.43 18.08 2.02
C ALA A 261 4.34 17.33 0.68
N THR A 262 5.49 16.95 0.13
CA THR A 262 5.58 16.16 -1.09
C THR A 262 6.12 14.78 -0.76
N LEU A 263 5.25 13.79 -0.73
CA LEU A 263 5.47 12.48 -0.14
C LEU A 263 5.45 11.38 -1.22
N THR A 264 5.79 10.15 -0.82
CA THR A 264 5.75 8.99 -1.72
C THR A 264 4.35 8.36 -1.78
N TYR A 265 3.64 8.33 -0.65
CA TYR A 265 2.37 7.62 -0.52
C TYR A 265 1.19 8.59 -0.41
N PRO A 266 0.14 8.46 -1.25
CA PRO A 266 -1.06 9.29 -1.15
C PRO A 266 -1.77 9.19 0.21
N SER A 267 -1.70 8.03 0.87
CA SER A 267 -2.33 7.81 2.18
C SER A 267 -1.74 8.68 3.29
N HIS A 268 -0.49 9.12 3.16
CA HIS A 268 0.12 10.02 4.14
C HIS A 268 -0.52 11.41 4.12
N CYS A 269 -1.00 11.87 2.96
CA CYS A 269 -1.70 13.14 2.86
C CYS A 269 -3.04 13.16 3.61
N CYS A 270 -3.61 11.99 3.90
CA CYS A 270 -4.83 11.89 4.70
C CYS A 270 -4.67 12.35 6.15
N ALA A 271 -3.46 12.33 6.71
CA ALA A 271 -3.20 12.90 8.04
C ALA A 271 -3.38 14.43 8.06
N PHE A 272 -3.35 15.06 6.88
CA PHE A 272 -3.32 16.51 6.69
C PHE A 272 -4.61 17.06 6.04
N ILE A 273 -5.49 16.19 5.52
CA ILE A 273 -6.74 16.55 4.83
C ILE A 273 -7.92 16.56 5.82
N ASN A 274 -8.84 17.52 5.68
CA ASN A 274 -10.00 17.80 6.54
C ASN A 274 -9.68 18.41 7.92
N LEU A 275 -9.10 19.62 7.92
CA LEU A 275 -9.15 20.50 9.08
C LEU A 275 -10.59 20.98 9.33
N PRO A 276 -11.15 20.78 10.54
CA PRO A 276 -12.24 21.62 11.00
C PRO A 276 -11.73 23.07 11.04
N THR A 277 -12.49 23.99 10.47
CA THR A 277 -12.24 25.45 10.45
C THR A 277 -12.01 26.06 11.84
N LYS A 278 -12.24 25.31 12.92
CA LYS A 278 -12.02 25.73 14.31
C LYS A 278 -10.58 25.55 14.81
N ASP A 279 -9.83 24.57 14.29
CA ASP A 279 -8.40 24.35 14.62
C ASP A 279 -7.46 25.12 13.69
N GLN A 280 -7.94 25.51 12.50
CA GLN A 280 -7.26 26.50 11.65
C GLN A 280 -7.06 27.84 12.39
N ASN A 281 -7.98 28.21 13.29
CA ASN A 281 -7.92 29.46 14.04
C ASN A 281 -6.78 29.53 15.06
N ILE A 282 -6.22 28.39 15.50
CA ILE A 282 -5.13 28.37 16.47
C ILE A 282 -3.79 28.67 15.77
N SER A 283 -3.53 28.07 14.60
CA SER A 283 -2.38 28.42 13.74
C SER A 283 -2.54 29.78 13.06
N LEU A 284 -3.79 30.21 12.80
CA LEU A 284 -4.11 31.53 12.23
C LEU A 284 -4.02 32.67 13.24
N SER A 285 -3.99 32.44 14.56
CA SER A 285 -3.84 33.56 15.53
C SER A 285 -2.51 34.31 15.37
N ILE A 286 -1.45 33.61 14.95
CA ILE A 286 -0.15 34.19 14.62
C ILE A 286 -0.23 34.96 13.29
N PHE A 287 -0.93 34.40 12.30
CA PHE A 287 -1.09 35.01 10.97
C PHE A 287 -2.16 36.12 10.91
N GLU A 288 -3.14 36.17 11.82
CA GLU A 288 -4.12 37.27 11.96
C GLU A 288 -3.42 38.55 12.42
N ASN A 289 -2.44 38.45 13.32
CA ASN A 289 -1.61 39.58 13.71
C ASN A 289 -0.76 40.10 12.54
N PHE A 290 -0.24 39.20 11.69
CA PHE A 290 0.47 39.58 10.45
C PHE A 290 -0.46 40.16 9.39
N SER A 291 -1.69 39.64 9.25
CA SER A 291 -2.72 40.18 8.36
C SER A 291 -3.10 41.61 8.76
N LYS A 292 -3.27 41.90 10.06
CA LYS A 292 -3.48 43.27 10.57
C LYS A 292 -2.28 44.19 10.32
N GLN A 293 -1.05 43.65 10.37
CA GLN A 293 0.17 44.38 10.01
C GLN A 293 0.18 44.76 8.51
N CYS A 294 -0.23 43.84 7.62
CA CYS A 294 -0.37 44.10 6.19
C CYS A 294 -1.47 45.14 5.88
N GLU A 295 -2.58 45.12 6.63
CA GLU A 295 -3.67 46.10 6.48
C GLU A 295 -3.24 47.54 6.88
N SER A 296 -2.31 47.67 7.84
CA SER A 296 -1.73 48.97 8.21
C SER A 296 -0.71 49.52 7.20
N THR A 297 -0.11 48.65 6.37
CA THR A 297 0.93 49.04 5.40
C THR A 297 0.34 49.39 4.03
N ALA A 298 -0.85 48.86 3.70
CA ALA A 298 -1.56 49.15 2.46
C ALA A 298 -2.39 50.45 2.47
N ARG A 299 -2.54 51.12 3.62
CA ARG A 299 -3.26 52.40 3.76
C ARG A 299 -2.34 53.59 4.00
N LYS A 300 -1.46 53.89 3.04
CA LYS A 300 -0.96 55.25 2.79
C LYS A 300 -0.72 55.45 1.30
N PRO A 301 -1.66 56.02 0.53
CA PRO A 301 -1.32 56.71 -0.69
C PRO A 301 -0.89 58.13 -0.31
N ASN A 302 0.32 58.55 -0.71
CA ASN A 302 0.55 59.83 -1.36
C ASN A 302 2.05 60.05 -1.66
N ASN A 303 2.27 60.39 -2.94
CA ASN A 303 3.39 61.12 -3.52
C ASN A 303 4.66 60.35 -3.90
N GLU A 304 4.65 60.00 -5.19
CA GLU A 304 5.68 60.18 -6.23
C GLU A 304 7.16 59.87 -5.96
N THR A 305 7.76 59.31 -7.02
CA THR A 305 9.19 59.11 -7.31
C THR A 305 9.94 58.02 -6.54
N PHE A 306 9.95 56.79 -7.09
CA PHE A 306 11.19 56.13 -7.54
C PHE A 306 10.90 54.82 -8.30
N TYR A 307 10.31 54.90 -9.49
CA TYR A 307 10.41 53.82 -10.47
C TYR A 307 11.52 54.17 -11.45
N SER A 308 12.69 53.57 -11.22
CA SER A 308 13.71 53.18 -12.21
C SER A 308 15.08 53.20 -11.57
N ALA A 309 15.64 52.02 -11.29
CA ALA A 309 17.03 51.72 -11.58
C ALA A 309 17.30 50.25 -11.23
N ILE A 310 18.06 49.60 -12.12
CA ILE A 310 18.72 48.30 -11.95
C ILE A 310 17.85 47.08 -12.28
N PHE A 311 17.49 46.96 -13.56
CA PHE A 311 17.60 45.68 -14.26
C PHE A 311 18.64 45.83 -15.37
N ALA A 312 19.79 45.19 -15.21
CA ALA A 312 20.72 44.89 -16.29
C ALA A 312 21.48 43.60 -15.94
N GLU A 313 21.20 42.58 -16.76
CA GLU A 313 21.99 41.37 -17.08
C GLU A 313 22.50 40.45 -15.95
N SER A 314 21.95 39.24 -15.88
CA SER A 314 22.62 38.02 -16.38
C SER A 314 21.69 36.80 -16.30
N GLU A 315 21.72 35.98 -17.35
CA GLU A 315 20.92 34.77 -17.55
C GLU A 315 21.28 33.64 -16.58
N LEU A 316 20.28 33.09 -15.87
CA LEU A 316 20.13 31.63 -15.74
C LEU A 316 18.68 31.33 -15.32
N SER A 317 18.01 30.52 -16.13
CA SER A 317 16.67 29.99 -15.87
C SER A 317 16.66 29.17 -14.58
N ILE A 318 15.53 29.22 -13.83
CA ILE A 318 14.85 28.11 -13.12
C ILE A 318 14.04 28.64 -11.88
N TRP A 319 12.71 28.47 -11.96
CA TRP A 319 11.59 28.72 -11.00
C TRP A 319 11.11 30.17 -10.77
N ASP A 320 9.93 30.45 -11.34
CA ASP A 320 9.04 31.58 -11.01
C ASP A 320 8.24 31.22 -9.74
N TYR A 321 8.57 31.83 -8.60
CA TYR A 321 7.78 31.75 -7.36
C TYR A 321 7.24 33.14 -7.01
N ASP A 322 5.96 33.36 -7.31
CA ASP A 322 5.19 34.53 -6.87
C ASP A 322 5.08 34.52 -5.33
N TYR A 323 5.71 35.49 -4.67
CA TYR A 323 5.74 35.63 -3.21
C TYR A 323 4.41 36.22 -2.69
N GLY A 324 3.34 35.42 -2.74
CA GLY A 324 2.05 35.74 -2.12
C GLY A 324 2.07 35.57 -0.59
N PHE A 325 2.62 36.53 0.15
CA PHE A 325 2.70 36.50 1.62
C PHE A 325 1.35 36.74 2.34
N CYS A 326 0.28 37.12 1.62
CA CYS A 326 -0.97 37.62 2.21
C CYS A 326 -2.21 36.72 2.05
N SER A 327 -2.06 35.45 1.69
CA SER A 327 -3.19 34.50 1.67
C SER A 327 -3.05 33.47 2.79
N PRO A 328 -4.16 33.03 3.43
CA PRO A 328 -4.10 31.91 4.37
C PRO A 328 -3.54 30.70 3.62
N LYS A 329 -2.30 30.32 3.92
CA LYS A 329 -1.63 29.19 3.28
C LYS A 329 -2.28 27.91 3.80
N ILE A 330 -3.16 27.34 2.98
CA ILE A 330 -3.66 25.98 3.18
C ILE A 330 -2.48 25.03 2.98
N LEU A 331 -2.28 24.09 3.93
CA LEU A 331 -1.28 23.03 3.82
C LEU A 331 -1.47 22.26 2.51
N ARG A 332 -0.45 22.28 1.64
CA ARG A 332 -0.45 21.54 0.37
C ARG A 332 0.21 20.19 0.59
N CYS A 333 -0.48 19.10 0.24
CA CYS A 333 0.09 17.76 0.31
C CYS A 333 -0.06 17.04 -1.02
N ALA A 334 1.03 16.45 -1.51
CA ALA A 334 1.06 15.67 -2.74
C ALA A 334 1.79 14.33 -2.50
N PRO A 335 1.43 13.23 -3.19
CA PRO A 335 0.30 13.11 -4.11
C PRO A 335 -1.05 13.12 -3.38
N GLU A 336 -2.07 13.70 -4.01
CA GLU A 336 -3.43 13.71 -3.46
C GLU A 336 -3.98 12.28 -3.32
N PRO A 337 -4.76 11.98 -2.26
CA PRO A 337 -5.41 10.69 -2.10
C PRO A 337 -6.29 10.35 -3.31
N ASP A 338 -6.20 9.12 -3.79
CA ASP A 338 -6.95 8.65 -4.95
C ASP A 338 -8.29 8.00 -4.55
N ALA A 339 -9.14 7.72 -5.54
CA ALA A 339 -10.43 7.08 -5.31
C ALA A 339 -10.29 5.64 -4.76
N PHE A 340 -9.13 5.00 -4.90
CA PHE A 340 -8.87 3.62 -4.48
C PHE A 340 -8.38 3.52 -3.02
N ASN A 341 -7.81 4.60 -2.48
CA ASN A 341 -7.35 4.75 -1.12
C ASN A 341 -7.81 6.07 -0.49
N PRO A 342 -9.14 6.26 -0.30
CA PRO A 342 -9.66 7.45 0.36
C PRO A 342 -9.21 7.54 1.82
N CYS A 343 -9.23 8.74 2.39
CA CYS A 343 -8.86 9.02 3.79
C CYS A 343 -9.80 8.47 4.87
N GLU A 344 -10.54 7.41 4.53
CA GLU A 344 -11.46 6.71 5.41
C GLU A 344 -10.83 5.39 5.88
N ASP A 345 -11.32 4.86 6.99
CA ASP A 345 -11.02 3.48 7.37
C ASP A 345 -11.52 2.49 6.30
N ILE A 346 -11.03 1.25 6.34
CA ILE A 346 -11.33 0.19 5.35
C ILE A 346 -12.84 0.10 5.06
N MET A 347 -13.67 0.05 6.11
CA MET A 347 -15.14 -0.03 5.98
C MET A 347 -15.85 1.34 5.98
N GLY A 348 -15.22 2.39 6.50
CA GLY A 348 -15.76 3.77 6.57
C GLY A 348 -16.95 3.99 7.52
N TYR A 349 -17.95 3.10 7.50
CA TYR A 349 -19.22 3.26 8.24
C TYR A 349 -19.36 2.30 9.42
N ASP A 350 -19.81 2.80 10.56
CA ASP A 350 -20.02 2.00 11.77
C ASP A 350 -21.11 0.92 11.62
N PHE A 351 -22.19 1.21 10.88
CA PHE A 351 -23.23 0.20 10.63
C PHE A 351 -22.69 -0.97 9.79
N LEU A 352 -21.78 -0.69 8.87
CA LEU A 352 -21.18 -1.69 7.99
C LEU A 352 -20.27 -2.63 8.79
N ARG A 353 -19.56 -2.09 9.80
CA ARG A 353 -18.76 -2.88 10.76
C ARG A 353 -19.60 -3.85 11.57
N VAL A 354 -20.76 -3.42 12.07
CA VAL A 354 -21.67 -4.33 12.80
C VAL A 354 -22.15 -5.45 11.87
N LEU A 355 -22.50 -5.08 10.64
CA LEU A 355 -23.05 -6.02 9.68
C LEU A 355 -22.01 -7.03 9.16
N ILE A 356 -20.78 -6.62 8.88
CA ILE A 356 -19.73 -7.55 8.42
C ILE A 356 -19.43 -8.62 9.48
N TRP A 357 -19.38 -8.26 10.77
CA TRP A 357 -19.21 -9.22 11.85
C TRP A 357 -20.37 -10.22 11.92
N LEU A 358 -21.61 -9.73 11.77
CA LEU A 358 -22.79 -10.59 11.73
C LEU A 358 -22.77 -11.56 10.54
N ILE A 359 -22.59 -11.04 9.33
CA ILE A 359 -22.56 -11.84 8.09
C ILE A 359 -21.42 -12.87 8.14
N ASN A 360 -20.23 -12.46 8.58
CA ASN A 360 -19.06 -13.32 8.71
C ASN A 360 -19.33 -14.52 9.64
N LEU A 361 -19.84 -14.26 10.85
CA LEU A 361 -20.16 -15.33 11.81
C LEU A 361 -21.18 -16.32 11.24
N LEU A 362 -22.24 -15.81 10.58
CA LEU A 362 -23.26 -16.65 9.97
C LEU A 362 -22.70 -17.48 8.79
N ALA A 363 -21.87 -16.87 7.94
CA ALA A 363 -21.25 -17.54 6.80
C ALA A 363 -20.30 -18.67 7.25
N ILE A 364 -19.42 -18.41 8.23
CA ILE A 364 -18.48 -19.42 8.75
C ILE A 364 -19.25 -20.55 9.44
N MET A 365 -20.11 -20.24 10.42
CA MET A 365 -20.81 -21.27 11.19
C MET A 365 -21.78 -22.07 10.32
N GLY A 366 -22.52 -21.40 9.44
CA GLY A 366 -23.51 -22.04 8.56
C GLY A 366 -22.84 -23.00 7.58
N ASN A 367 -21.83 -22.54 6.84
CA ASN A 367 -21.15 -23.37 5.84
C ASN A 367 -20.31 -24.48 6.47
N PHE A 368 -19.67 -24.23 7.62
CA PHE A 368 -19.01 -25.28 8.38
C PHE A 368 -20.00 -26.38 8.82
N THR A 369 -21.17 -25.98 9.34
CA THR A 369 -22.20 -26.93 9.75
C THR A 369 -22.69 -27.76 8.56
N VAL A 370 -22.94 -27.15 7.40
CA VAL A 370 -23.35 -27.86 6.18
C VAL A 370 -22.27 -28.88 5.77
N LEU A 371 -21.01 -28.46 5.72
CA LEU A 371 -19.88 -29.32 5.36
C LEU A 371 -19.74 -30.48 6.35
N PHE A 372 -19.81 -30.21 7.65
CA PHE A 372 -19.74 -31.22 8.70
C PHE A 372 -20.88 -32.25 8.61
N VAL A 373 -22.12 -31.80 8.44
CA VAL A 373 -23.29 -32.68 8.33
C VAL A 373 -23.22 -33.54 7.07
N LEU A 374 -22.84 -32.96 5.92
CA LEU A 374 -22.79 -33.70 4.66
C LEU A 374 -21.64 -34.72 4.63
N LEU A 375 -20.48 -34.39 5.20
CA LEU A 375 -19.33 -35.31 5.26
C LEU A 375 -19.50 -36.42 6.32
N THR A 376 -20.18 -36.14 7.42
CA THR A 376 -20.38 -37.11 8.53
C THR A 376 -21.62 -38.00 8.32
N SER A 377 -22.45 -37.70 7.31
CA SER A 377 -23.65 -38.46 7.00
C SER A 377 -23.30 -39.87 6.51
N HIS A 378 -23.93 -40.91 7.08
CA HIS A 378 -23.73 -42.31 6.65
C HIS A 378 -24.42 -42.65 5.30
N TYR A 379 -25.14 -41.71 4.71
CA TYR A 379 -25.82 -41.91 3.44
C TYR A 379 -24.85 -41.76 2.26
N LYS A 380 -25.10 -42.49 1.15
CA LYS A 380 -24.26 -42.43 -0.06
C LYS A 380 -24.13 -41.00 -0.60
N MET A 381 -22.91 -40.64 -1.01
CA MET A 381 -22.59 -39.38 -1.67
C MET A 381 -23.21 -39.34 -3.06
N THR A 382 -24.27 -38.53 -3.21
CA THR A 382 -24.88 -38.24 -4.51
C THR A 382 -24.21 -37.02 -5.16
N VAL A 383 -24.33 -36.88 -6.49
CA VAL A 383 -23.76 -35.73 -7.21
C VAL A 383 -24.18 -34.39 -6.60
N PRO A 384 -25.48 -34.12 -6.32
CA PRO A 384 -25.86 -32.85 -5.73
C PRO A 384 -25.30 -32.62 -4.34
N ARG A 385 -25.14 -33.68 -3.52
CA ARG A 385 -24.50 -33.56 -2.20
C ARG A 385 -23.03 -33.21 -2.32
N PHE A 386 -22.33 -33.82 -3.26
CA PHE A 386 -20.93 -33.50 -3.56
C PHE A 386 -20.76 -32.05 -4.03
N LEU A 387 -21.63 -31.56 -4.92
CA LEU A 387 -21.58 -30.17 -5.38
C LEU A 387 -21.91 -29.18 -4.26
N MET A 388 -22.89 -29.49 -3.39
CA MET A 388 -23.18 -28.67 -2.20
C MET A 388 -21.99 -28.59 -1.24
N CYS A 389 -21.23 -29.68 -1.05
CA CYS A 389 -20.00 -29.62 -0.23
C CYS A 389 -18.96 -28.66 -0.82
N ASN A 390 -18.77 -28.66 -2.14
CA ASN A 390 -17.84 -27.74 -2.79
C ASN A 390 -18.30 -26.27 -2.67
N LEU A 391 -19.60 -26.02 -2.81
CA LEU A 391 -20.14 -24.66 -2.65
C LEU A 391 -19.96 -24.15 -1.22
N SER A 392 -20.31 -24.97 -0.22
CA SER A 392 -20.10 -24.61 1.19
C SER A 392 -18.62 -24.44 1.54
N PHE A 393 -17.70 -25.17 0.90
CA PHE A 393 -16.27 -24.93 1.08
C PHE A 393 -15.84 -23.57 0.53
N ALA A 394 -16.27 -23.21 -0.70
CA ALA A 394 -15.99 -21.91 -1.29
C ALA A 394 -16.53 -20.76 -0.43
N ASP A 395 -17.79 -20.88 0.03
CA ASP A 395 -18.44 -19.88 0.87
C ASP A 395 -17.81 -19.78 2.27
N PHE A 396 -17.27 -20.87 2.81
CA PHE A 396 -16.47 -20.84 4.04
C PHE A 396 -15.15 -20.06 3.84
N CYS A 397 -14.45 -20.27 2.72
CA CYS A 397 -13.27 -19.47 2.36
C CYS A 397 -13.60 -17.98 2.22
N MET A 398 -14.77 -17.65 1.65
CA MET A 398 -15.26 -16.28 1.59
C MET A 398 -15.48 -15.68 2.99
N GLY A 399 -16.00 -16.47 3.93
CA GLY A 399 -16.10 -16.09 5.35
C GLY A 399 -14.73 -15.78 5.98
N LEU A 400 -13.71 -16.62 5.74
CA LEU A 400 -12.35 -16.37 6.23
C LEU A 400 -11.75 -15.06 5.70
N TYR A 401 -12.01 -14.74 4.43
CA TYR A 401 -11.61 -13.46 3.85
C TYR A 401 -12.26 -12.28 4.59
N LEU A 402 -13.58 -12.30 4.82
CA LEU A 402 -14.27 -11.24 5.57
C LEU A 402 -13.77 -11.11 7.01
N LEU A 403 -13.43 -12.23 7.64
CA LEU A 403 -12.84 -12.24 8.98
C LEU A 403 -11.48 -11.52 9.00
N LEU A 404 -10.62 -11.75 8.01
CA LEU A 404 -9.34 -11.04 7.90
C LEU A 404 -9.54 -9.53 7.77
N ILE A 405 -10.43 -9.10 6.87
CA ILE A 405 -10.72 -7.68 6.65
C ILE A 405 -11.32 -7.04 7.90
N ALA A 406 -12.30 -7.68 8.55
CA ALA A 406 -12.94 -7.18 9.77
C ALA A 406 -11.95 -7.07 10.94
N SER A 407 -11.00 -8.01 11.04
CA SER A 407 -9.96 -8.00 12.07
C SER A 407 -9.00 -6.83 11.90
N VAL A 408 -8.58 -6.55 10.66
CA VAL A 408 -7.67 -5.43 10.36
C VAL A 408 -8.38 -4.10 10.55
N ASP A 409 -9.61 -3.94 10.05
CA ASP A 409 -10.42 -2.72 10.25
C ASP A 409 -10.58 -2.40 11.75
N SER A 410 -10.83 -3.42 12.58
CA SER A 410 -10.93 -3.24 14.04
C SER A 410 -9.60 -2.83 14.68
N LYS A 411 -8.46 -3.31 14.16
CA LYS A 411 -7.12 -3.00 14.71
C LYS A 411 -6.65 -1.60 14.33
N THR A 412 -7.00 -1.13 13.14
CA THR A 412 -6.50 0.14 12.58
C THR A 412 -7.51 1.28 12.66
N LYS A 413 -8.59 1.12 13.46
CA LYS A 413 -9.69 2.07 13.55
C LYS A 413 -9.21 3.50 13.82
N GLY A 414 -9.60 4.44 12.95
CA GLY A 414 -9.25 5.87 13.06
C GLY A 414 -7.79 6.21 12.69
N GLN A 415 -6.95 5.22 12.39
CA GLN A 415 -5.54 5.40 12.05
C GLN A 415 -5.12 4.52 10.85
N TYR A 416 -6.08 4.14 10.00
CA TYR A 416 -5.80 3.29 8.85
C TYR A 416 -4.82 3.95 7.89
N HIS A 417 -4.90 5.27 7.67
CA HIS A 417 -3.99 6.01 6.78
C HIS A 417 -2.49 5.78 7.05
N ASN A 418 -2.09 5.60 8.32
CA ASN A 418 -0.70 5.34 8.72
C ASN A 418 -0.32 3.85 8.73
N HIS A 419 -1.31 2.96 8.66
CA HIS A 419 -1.15 1.50 8.61
C HIS A 419 -1.48 0.91 7.22
N ALA A 420 -2.01 1.71 6.31
CA ALA A 420 -2.50 1.29 5.00
C ALA A 420 -1.38 0.63 4.19
N ILE A 421 -0.20 1.25 4.15
CA ILE A 421 0.95 0.72 3.41
C ILE A 421 1.46 -0.59 4.02
N ASP A 422 1.51 -0.70 5.35
CA ASP A 422 1.90 -1.95 6.04
C ASP A 422 0.91 -3.09 5.73
N TRP A 423 -0.39 -2.80 5.71
CA TRP A 423 -1.43 -3.76 5.37
C TRP A 423 -1.36 -4.16 3.89
N GLN A 424 -1.39 -3.19 2.98
CA GLN A 424 -1.40 -3.38 1.54
C GLN A 424 -0.13 -4.09 1.06
N THR A 425 1.06 -3.72 1.56
CA THR A 425 2.33 -4.38 1.20
C THR A 425 2.61 -5.68 1.97
N GLY A 426 1.80 -5.98 2.99
CA GLY A 426 1.96 -7.15 3.83
C GLY A 426 1.38 -8.42 3.20
N SER A 427 1.87 -9.58 3.68
CA SER A 427 1.35 -10.89 3.26
C SER A 427 -0.12 -11.12 3.61
N GLY A 428 -0.65 -10.39 4.60
CA GLY A 428 -2.06 -10.45 4.99
C GLY A 428 -3.00 -10.02 3.86
N CYS A 429 -2.67 -8.94 3.14
CA CYS A 429 -3.47 -8.48 2.02
C CYS A 429 -3.37 -9.44 0.81
N SER A 430 -2.18 -10.00 0.55
CA SER A 430 -2.02 -11.04 -0.46
C SER A 430 -2.85 -12.29 -0.17
N ALA A 431 -2.91 -12.73 1.09
CA ALA A 431 -3.74 -13.87 1.51
C ALA A 431 -5.23 -13.54 1.39
N ALA A 432 -5.66 -12.35 1.80
CA ALA A 432 -7.03 -11.89 1.64
C ALA A 432 -7.45 -11.85 0.16
N GLY A 433 -6.60 -11.30 -0.71
CA GLY A 433 -6.79 -11.26 -2.16
C GLY A 433 -6.90 -12.65 -2.80
N PHE A 434 -6.06 -13.60 -2.36
CA PHE A 434 -6.16 -15.00 -2.78
C PHE A 434 -7.52 -15.60 -2.38
N PHE A 435 -7.90 -15.49 -1.10
CA PHE A 435 -9.15 -16.09 -0.62
C PHE A 435 -10.38 -15.50 -1.30
N THR A 436 -10.44 -14.19 -1.53
CA THR A 436 -11.62 -13.59 -2.18
C THR A 436 -11.78 -14.05 -3.62
N VAL A 437 -10.71 -14.03 -4.43
CA VAL A 437 -10.79 -14.45 -5.85
C VAL A 437 -11.02 -15.96 -5.94
N PHE A 438 -10.30 -16.75 -5.16
CA PHE A 438 -10.45 -18.21 -5.15
C PHE A 438 -11.88 -18.61 -4.75
N ALA A 439 -12.40 -18.03 -3.66
CA ALA A 439 -13.74 -18.34 -3.17
C ALA A 439 -14.83 -17.91 -4.14
N SER A 440 -14.73 -16.70 -4.71
CA SER A 440 -15.76 -16.19 -5.64
C SER A 440 -15.81 -17.01 -6.93
N GLU A 441 -14.65 -17.27 -7.54
CA GLU A 441 -14.58 -18.03 -8.80
C GLU A 441 -15.02 -19.48 -8.60
N LEU A 442 -14.63 -20.12 -7.49
CA LEU A 442 -15.04 -21.49 -7.20
C LEU A 442 -16.56 -21.56 -6.91
N SER A 443 -17.11 -20.56 -6.21
CA SER A 443 -18.54 -20.48 -5.90
C SER A 443 -19.36 -20.30 -7.18
N VAL A 444 -19.00 -19.36 -8.05
CA VAL A 444 -19.67 -19.14 -9.35
C VAL A 444 -19.60 -20.37 -10.23
N TYR A 445 -18.41 -20.99 -10.36
CA TYR A 445 -18.23 -22.22 -11.13
C TYR A 445 -19.12 -23.35 -10.59
N THR A 446 -19.09 -23.58 -9.28
CA THR A 446 -19.88 -24.63 -8.63
C THR A 446 -21.38 -24.38 -8.82
N LEU A 447 -21.82 -23.13 -8.70
CA LEU A 447 -23.21 -22.75 -8.94
C LEU A 447 -23.61 -23.05 -10.38
N THR A 448 -22.80 -22.70 -11.38
CA THR A 448 -23.06 -23.04 -12.78
C THR A 448 -23.20 -24.55 -12.97
N VAL A 449 -22.31 -25.36 -12.39
CA VAL A 449 -22.39 -26.83 -12.47
C VAL A 449 -23.64 -27.38 -11.78
N ILE A 450 -24.03 -26.84 -10.62
CA ILE A 450 -25.30 -27.20 -9.96
C ILE A 450 -26.49 -26.92 -10.89
N THR A 451 -26.53 -25.74 -11.52
CA THR A 451 -27.65 -25.38 -12.40
C THR A 451 -27.74 -26.27 -13.64
N LEU A 452 -26.61 -26.62 -14.23
CA LEU A 452 -26.53 -27.54 -15.37
C LEU A 452 -26.94 -28.97 -14.97
N GLU A 453 -26.49 -29.45 -13.81
CA GLU A 453 -26.89 -30.75 -13.27
C GLU A 453 -28.41 -30.81 -13.05
N ARG A 454 -28.99 -29.74 -12.49
CA ARG A 454 -30.43 -29.65 -12.26
C ARG A 454 -31.21 -29.60 -13.56
N TRP A 455 -30.79 -28.78 -14.51
CA TRP A 455 -31.42 -28.70 -15.81
C TRP A 455 -31.39 -30.06 -16.52
N HIS A 456 -30.22 -30.69 -16.59
CA HIS A 456 -30.05 -32.00 -17.22
C HIS A 456 -30.94 -33.06 -16.55
N THR A 457 -30.96 -33.13 -15.22
CA THR A 457 -31.75 -34.14 -14.49
C THR A 457 -33.26 -33.93 -14.63
N ILE A 458 -33.73 -32.67 -14.69
CA ILE A 458 -35.16 -32.36 -14.87
C ILE A 458 -35.61 -32.63 -16.30
N THR A 459 -34.85 -32.18 -17.30
CA THR A 459 -35.21 -32.34 -18.71
C THR A 459 -35.13 -33.80 -19.17
N TYR A 460 -34.17 -34.57 -18.66
CA TYR A 460 -33.96 -35.97 -19.04
C TYR A 460 -34.40 -36.97 -17.96
N ALA A 461 -35.33 -36.59 -17.08
CA ALA A 461 -35.80 -37.40 -15.95
C ALA A 461 -36.28 -38.83 -16.35
N MET A 462 -36.71 -39.01 -17.59
CA MET A 462 -37.26 -40.25 -18.15
C MET A 462 -36.20 -41.20 -18.79
N GLN A 463 -34.93 -40.79 -18.92
CA GLN A 463 -33.85 -41.61 -19.48
C GLN A 463 -32.81 -41.97 -18.41
N LEU A 464 -32.92 -43.17 -17.83
CA LEU A 464 -32.08 -43.61 -16.71
C LEU A 464 -30.57 -43.68 -17.05
N ASP A 465 -30.22 -43.93 -18.32
CA ASP A 465 -28.85 -44.16 -18.78
C ASP A 465 -28.00 -42.90 -18.95
N ARG A 466 -28.62 -41.71 -18.93
CA ARG A 466 -27.93 -40.42 -19.13
C ARG A 466 -27.59 -39.66 -17.84
N LYS A 467 -27.81 -40.24 -16.66
CA LYS A 467 -27.57 -39.54 -15.38
C LYS A 467 -26.09 -39.23 -15.16
N LEU A 468 -25.78 -38.00 -14.77
CA LEU A 468 -24.43 -37.59 -14.40
C LEU A 468 -23.94 -38.44 -13.23
N GLN A 469 -22.86 -39.19 -13.44
CA GLN A 469 -22.26 -40.01 -12.39
C GLN A 469 -21.28 -39.20 -11.55
N LEU A 470 -21.04 -39.63 -10.30
CA LEU A 470 -20.12 -38.98 -9.38
C LEU A 470 -18.69 -38.86 -9.94
N ARG A 471 -18.22 -39.85 -10.71
CA ARG A 471 -16.89 -39.80 -11.35
C ARG A 471 -16.74 -38.61 -12.30
N HIS A 472 -17.76 -38.35 -13.12
CA HIS A 472 -17.77 -37.20 -14.03
C HIS A 472 -17.84 -35.89 -13.25
N ALA A 473 -18.67 -35.82 -12.22
CA ALA A 473 -18.77 -34.63 -11.36
C ALA A 473 -17.44 -34.30 -10.67
N VAL A 474 -16.70 -35.30 -10.19
CA VAL A 474 -15.38 -35.11 -9.59
C VAL A 474 -14.39 -34.55 -10.61
N LEU A 475 -14.34 -35.09 -11.83
CA LEU A 475 -13.45 -34.56 -12.89
C LEU A 475 -13.79 -33.11 -13.27
N ILE A 476 -15.08 -32.78 -13.40
CA ILE A 476 -15.54 -31.41 -13.67
C ILE A 476 -15.10 -30.47 -12.53
N MET A 477 -15.32 -30.87 -11.27
CA MET A 477 -14.91 -30.05 -10.13
C MET A 477 -13.40 -29.88 -10.04
N LEU A 478 -12.60 -30.91 -10.31
CA LEU A 478 -11.13 -30.77 -10.35
C LEU A 478 -10.69 -29.69 -11.36
N GLY A 479 -11.36 -29.59 -12.51
CA GLY A 479 -11.15 -28.50 -13.46
C GLY A 479 -11.50 -27.13 -12.90
N GLY A 480 -12.63 -27.01 -12.20
CA GLY A 480 -13.04 -25.79 -11.50
C GLY A 480 -12.05 -25.36 -10.41
N TRP A 481 -11.57 -26.29 -9.59
CA TRP A 481 -10.55 -26.02 -8.58
C TRP A 481 -9.25 -25.51 -9.20
N LEU A 482 -8.77 -26.17 -10.26
CA LEU A 482 -7.58 -25.73 -10.97
C LEU A 482 -7.75 -24.32 -11.56
N PHE A 483 -8.90 -24.07 -12.19
CA PHE A 483 -9.26 -22.76 -12.73
C PHE A 483 -9.24 -21.66 -11.64
N SER A 484 -9.97 -21.85 -10.55
CA SER A 484 -10.08 -20.85 -9.48
C SER A 484 -8.73 -20.60 -8.80
N THR A 485 -7.92 -21.65 -8.59
CA THR A 485 -6.57 -21.49 -8.03
C THR A 485 -5.64 -20.74 -8.97
N ILE A 486 -5.67 -21.04 -10.28
CA ILE A 486 -4.85 -20.30 -11.27
C ILE A 486 -5.19 -18.82 -11.18
N PHE A 487 -6.45 -18.44 -11.31
CA PHE A 487 -6.87 -17.03 -11.31
C PHE A 487 -6.56 -16.31 -9.99
N ALA A 488 -6.65 -16.99 -8.84
CA ALA A 488 -6.26 -16.41 -7.55
C ALA A 488 -4.74 -16.25 -7.38
N VAL A 489 -3.92 -17.02 -8.09
CA VAL A 489 -2.45 -16.94 -8.03
C VAL A 489 -1.89 -15.92 -9.03
N LEU A 490 -2.57 -15.63 -10.15
CA LEU A 490 -2.05 -14.69 -11.17
C LEU A 490 -1.65 -13.32 -10.58
N PRO A 491 -2.41 -12.66 -9.69
CA PRO A 491 -1.99 -11.40 -9.10
C PRO A 491 -0.83 -11.52 -8.09
N LEU A 492 -0.55 -12.72 -7.57
CA LEU A 492 0.60 -12.97 -6.69
C LEU A 492 1.91 -13.10 -7.48
N VAL A 493 1.85 -13.53 -8.74
CA VAL A 493 3.03 -13.67 -9.63
C VAL A 493 3.32 -12.43 -10.47
N GLY A 494 2.59 -11.32 -10.24
CA GLY A 494 2.86 -10.02 -10.85
C GLY A 494 2.08 -9.71 -12.14
N ILE A 495 1.02 -10.47 -12.46
CA ILE A 495 0.12 -10.16 -13.60
C ILE A 495 -0.85 -9.03 -13.24
N SER A 496 -1.32 -9.02 -12.00
CA SER A 496 -2.11 -7.93 -11.41
C SER A 496 -1.60 -7.69 -9.99
N ASN A 497 -2.26 -6.84 -9.23
CA ASN A 497 -1.82 -6.48 -7.90
C ASN A 497 -3.00 -6.38 -6.92
N TYR A 498 -2.94 -7.13 -5.81
CA TYR A 498 -3.92 -7.04 -4.71
C TYR A 498 -3.68 -5.83 -3.81
N MET A 499 -2.52 -5.18 -3.90
CA MET A 499 -2.08 -4.17 -2.94
C MET A 499 -2.67 -2.77 -3.21
N LYS A 500 -3.33 -2.56 -4.35
CA LYS A 500 -3.83 -1.23 -4.77
C LYS A 500 -4.99 -0.72 -3.92
N VAL A 501 -5.94 -1.60 -3.57
CA VAL A 501 -7.17 -1.24 -2.83
C VAL A 501 -7.11 -1.80 -1.40
N SER A 502 -7.63 -1.06 -0.42
CA SER A 502 -7.63 -1.45 1.01
C SER A 502 -8.28 -2.82 1.31
N ILE A 503 -9.23 -3.24 0.47
CA ILE A 503 -9.99 -4.49 0.57
C ILE A 503 -9.27 -5.66 -0.16
N CYS A 504 -8.11 -5.41 -0.75
CA CYS A 504 -7.24 -6.42 -1.38
C CYS A 504 -7.82 -7.09 -2.65
N LEU A 505 -8.60 -6.34 -3.42
CA LEU A 505 -9.13 -6.79 -4.72
C LEU A 505 -8.17 -6.42 -5.86
N PRO A 506 -8.10 -7.24 -6.92
CA PRO A 506 -7.23 -6.98 -8.05
C PRO A 506 -7.90 -5.94 -8.96
N MET A 507 -7.72 -4.66 -8.63
CA MET A 507 -8.32 -3.52 -9.33
C MET A 507 -7.26 -2.64 -10.00
N ASP A 508 -6.08 -3.20 -10.27
CA ASP A 508 -4.99 -2.47 -10.92
C ASP A 508 -5.30 -2.19 -12.40
N ILE A 509 -5.33 -0.89 -12.74
CA ILE A 509 -5.60 -0.40 -14.09
C ILE A 509 -4.40 0.31 -14.72
N GLU A 510 -3.24 0.33 -14.08
CA GLU A 510 -2.07 1.07 -14.59
C GLU A 510 -1.42 0.36 -15.78
N THR A 511 -1.42 -0.98 -15.78
CA THR A 511 -0.82 -1.77 -16.87
C THR A 511 -1.88 -2.41 -17.76
N THR A 512 -1.58 -2.55 -19.05
CA THR A 512 -2.46 -3.23 -20.02
C THR A 512 -2.72 -4.69 -19.66
N LEU A 513 -1.73 -5.35 -19.05
CA LEU A 513 -1.79 -6.74 -18.65
C LEU A 513 -2.72 -6.93 -17.43
N SER A 514 -2.68 -6.02 -16.46
CA SER A 514 -3.62 -6.02 -15.33
C SER A 514 -5.05 -5.71 -15.77
N GLN A 515 -5.23 -4.75 -16.69
CA GLN A 515 -6.54 -4.46 -17.29
C GLN A 515 -7.13 -5.69 -18.02
N ALA A 516 -6.32 -6.40 -18.80
CA ALA A 516 -6.75 -7.61 -19.50
C ALA A 516 -7.19 -8.71 -18.51
N TYR A 517 -6.44 -8.92 -17.43
CA TYR A 517 -6.80 -9.87 -16.37
C TYR A 517 -8.18 -9.56 -15.76
N ILE A 518 -8.41 -8.30 -15.37
CA ILE A 518 -9.70 -7.86 -14.80
C ILE A 518 -10.84 -8.09 -15.80
N LEU A 519 -10.63 -7.72 -17.07
CA LEU A 519 -11.61 -7.89 -18.12
C LEU A 519 -11.96 -9.37 -18.36
N ILE A 520 -10.97 -10.28 -18.34
CA ILE A 520 -11.18 -11.71 -18.51
C ILE A 520 -12.05 -12.28 -17.39
N ILE A 521 -11.74 -11.96 -16.12
CA ILE A 521 -12.55 -12.38 -14.97
C ILE A 521 -13.98 -11.86 -15.10
N LEU A 522 -14.13 -10.60 -15.51
CA LEU A 522 -15.42 -9.97 -15.71
C LEU A 522 -16.27 -10.71 -16.76
N VAL A 523 -15.67 -11.00 -17.91
CA VAL A 523 -16.31 -11.69 -19.02
C VAL A 523 -16.71 -13.12 -18.63
N ILE A 524 -15.86 -13.84 -17.90
CA ILE A 524 -16.17 -15.19 -17.42
C ILE A 524 -17.37 -15.16 -16.47
N ASN A 525 -17.39 -14.22 -15.52
CA ASN A 525 -18.51 -14.07 -14.58
C ASN A 525 -19.82 -13.70 -15.29
N VAL A 526 -19.78 -12.80 -16.27
CA VAL A 526 -20.96 -12.46 -17.09
C VAL A 526 -21.43 -13.66 -17.93
N ALA A 527 -20.51 -14.41 -18.52
CA ALA A 527 -20.84 -15.62 -19.28
C ALA A 527 -21.49 -16.69 -18.40
N ALA A 528 -20.95 -16.92 -17.19
CA ALA A 528 -21.53 -17.83 -16.20
C ALA A 528 -22.96 -17.40 -15.83
N PHE A 529 -23.17 -16.10 -15.60
CA PHE A 529 -24.50 -15.54 -15.33
C PHE A 529 -25.50 -15.78 -16.48
N ILE A 530 -25.08 -15.59 -17.74
CA ILE A 530 -25.94 -15.85 -18.92
C ILE A 530 -26.29 -17.33 -19.02
N ILE A 531 -25.33 -18.23 -18.80
CA ILE A 531 -25.54 -19.69 -18.82
C ILE A 531 -26.57 -20.07 -17.75
N ILE A 532 -26.40 -19.57 -16.54
CA ILE A 532 -27.31 -19.80 -15.41
C ILE A 532 -28.73 -19.32 -15.78
N CYS A 533 -28.87 -18.10 -16.29
CA CYS A 533 -30.16 -17.55 -16.73
C CYS A 533 -30.82 -18.42 -17.82
N ALA A 534 -30.07 -18.84 -18.84
CA ALA A 534 -30.58 -19.67 -19.92
C ALA A 534 -31.05 -21.04 -19.41
N CYS A 535 -30.27 -21.68 -18.52
CA CYS A 535 -30.64 -22.95 -17.90
C CYS A 535 -31.92 -22.81 -17.08
N TYR A 536 -32.08 -21.73 -16.33
CA TYR A 536 -33.29 -21.48 -15.55
C TYR A 536 -34.53 -21.25 -16.39
N ILE A 537 -34.41 -20.49 -17.50
CA ILE A 537 -35.52 -20.33 -18.45
C ILE A 537 -35.94 -21.70 -19.00
N LYS A 538 -34.98 -22.55 -19.38
CA LYS A 538 -35.26 -23.91 -19.87
C LYS A 538 -35.90 -24.80 -18.81
N ILE A 539 -35.45 -24.74 -17.56
CA ILE A 539 -36.07 -25.45 -16.43
C ILE A 539 -37.50 -24.98 -16.22
N TYR A 540 -37.74 -23.66 -16.23
CA TYR A 540 -39.07 -23.08 -16.05
C TYR A 540 -40.07 -23.61 -17.09
N PHE A 541 -39.69 -23.58 -18.37
CA PHE A 541 -40.52 -24.13 -19.44
C PHE A 541 -40.70 -25.66 -19.33
N ALA A 542 -39.66 -26.40 -18.94
CA ALA A 542 -39.76 -27.85 -18.75
C ALA A 542 -40.74 -28.23 -17.61
N VAL A 543 -40.80 -27.43 -16.55
CA VAL A 543 -41.74 -27.62 -15.43
C VAL A 543 -43.18 -27.22 -15.81
N GLN A 544 -43.35 -26.27 -16.72
CA GLN A 544 -44.68 -25.80 -17.17
C GLN A 544 -45.33 -26.72 -18.23
N ASN A 545 -44.56 -27.60 -18.87
CA ASN A 545 -45.06 -28.56 -19.87
C ASN A 545 -45.96 -29.66 -19.23
N PRO A 546 -47.27 -29.71 -19.54
CA PRO A 546 -48.22 -30.61 -18.88
C PRO A 546 -48.01 -32.11 -19.14
N GLU A 547 -47.46 -32.50 -20.30
CA GLU A 547 -47.24 -33.92 -20.66
C GLU A 547 -46.18 -34.62 -19.79
N LEU A 548 -45.21 -33.87 -19.23
CA LEU A 548 -44.23 -34.36 -18.26
C LEU A 548 -44.77 -34.33 -16.80
N VAL A 549 -45.80 -33.51 -16.54
CA VAL A 549 -46.39 -33.29 -15.21
C VAL A 549 -47.45 -34.33 -14.86
N ALA A 550 -48.08 -34.96 -15.87
CA ALA A 550 -49.13 -35.97 -15.69
C ALA A 550 -48.68 -37.24 -14.94
N ALA A 551 -47.37 -37.44 -14.71
CA ALA A 551 -46.83 -38.64 -14.07
C ALA A 551 -46.39 -38.48 -12.59
N ASN A 552 -46.26 -37.27 -12.00
CA ASN A 552 -45.72 -37.16 -10.63
C ASN A 552 -46.25 -36.01 -9.74
N LYS A 553 -46.42 -36.33 -8.44
CA LYS A 553 -46.81 -35.46 -7.30
C LYS A 553 -45.79 -34.35 -6.93
N ASP A 554 -44.81 -34.05 -7.79
CA ASP A 554 -43.56 -33.36 -7.45
C ASP A 554 -43.49 -31.86 -7.81
N THR A 555 -44.59 -31.25 -8.27
CA THR A 555 -44.66 -29.80 -8.58
C THR A 555 -44.34 -28.90 -7.38
N LYS A 556 -44.62 -29.36 -6.14
CA LYS A 556 -44.22 -28.69 -4.89
C LYS A 556 -42.71 -28.73 -4.62
N ILE A 557 -41.97 -29.68 -5.18
CA ILE A 557 -40.52 -29.82 -5.03
C ILE A 557 -39.79 -28.94 -6.05
N ALA A 558 -40.27 -28.92 -7.30
CA ALA A 558 -39.75 -28.03 -8.36
C ALA A 558 -39.90 -26.54 -8.01
N LYS A 559 -41.07 -26.12 -7.48
CA LYS A 559 -41.30 -24.73 -7.03
C LYS A 559 -40.37 -24.30 -5.88
N LYS A 560 -39.96 -25.23 -5.01
CA LYS A 560 -39.01 -24.98 -3.91
C LYS A 560 -37.56 -24.89 -4.40
N MET A 561 -37.19 -25.65 -5.43
CA MET A 561 -35.90 -25.49 -6.09
C MET A 561 -35.81 -24.17 -6.86
N ALA A 562 -36.89 -23.72 -7.51
CA ALA A 562 -36.94 -22.41 -8.18
C ALA A 562 -36.75 -21.22 -7.23
N ILE A 563 -37.16 -21.32 -5.95
CA ILE A 563 -36.97 -20.27 -4.94
C ILE A 563 -35.51 -20.20 -4.47
N LEU A 564 -34.87 -21.36 -4.22
CA LEU A 564 -33.42 -21.47 -3.95
C LEU A 564 -32.60 -20.86 -5.10
N ILE A 565 -33.06 -21.07 -6.32
CA ILE A 565 -32.47 -20.57 -7.57
C ILE A 565 -32.63 -19.04 -7.75
N PHE A 566 -33.79 -18.49 -7.35
CA PHE A 566 -34.09 -17.06 -7.46
C PHE A 566 -33.33 -16.19 -6.45
N THR A 567 -33.07 -16.72 -5.26
CA THR A 567 -32.24 -16.05 -4.26
C THR A 567 -30.81 -15.86 -4.75
N ASP A 568 -30.23 -16.87 -5.39
CA ASP A 568 -28.87 -16.78 -5.95
C ASP A 568 -28.78 -15.76 -7.10
N PHE A 569 -29.84 -15.67 -7.94
CA PHE A 569 -29.95 -14.63 -8.98
C PHE A 569 -29.99 -13.22 -8.40
N THR A 570 -30.75 -13.01 -7.32
CA THR A 570 -30.92 -11.69 -6.69
C THR A 570 -29.61 -11.20 -6.06
N CYS A 571 -28.75 -12.13 -5.60
CA CYS A 571 -27.43 -11.81 -5.07
C CYS A 571 -26.40 -11.52 -6.17
N MET A 572 -26.49 -12.19 -7.33
CA MET A 572 -25.52 -12.05 -8.43
C MET A 572 -25.84 -10.92 -9.43
N ALA A 573 -27.11 -10.52 -9.55
CA ALA A 573 -27.55 -9.52 -10.52
C ALA A 573 -26.97 -8.10 -10.28
N PRO A 574 -26.92 -7.56 -9.04
CA PRO A 574 -26.30 -6.26 -8.78
C PRO A 574 -24.81 -6.25 -9.12
N ILE A 575 -24.08 -7.31 -8.74
CA ILE A 575 -22.64 -7.45 -8.98
C ILE A 575 -22.37 -7.47 -10.49
N SER A 576 -23.13 -8.26 -11.24
CA SER A 576 -23.03 -8.36 -12.69
C SER A 576 -23.38 -7.06 -13.42
N PHE A 577 -24.38 -6.32 -12.93
CA PHE A 577 -24.77 -5.02 -13.50
C PHE A 577 -23.67 -3.97 -13.35
N PHE A 578 -23.08 -3.83 -12.16
CA PHE A 578 -21.99 -2.88 -11.93
C PHE A 578 -20.69 -3.29 -12.61
N ALA A 579 -20.41 -4.59 -12.67
CA ALA A 579 -19.34 -5.17 -13.50
C ALA A 579 -19.46 -4.70 -14.95
N ILE A 580 -20.63 -4.84 -15.56
CA ILE A 580 -20.88 -4.42 -16.95
C ILE A 580 -20.76 -2.90 -17.11
N SER A 581 -21.32 -2.11 -16.19
CA SER A 581 -21.22 -0.64 -16.18
C SER A 581 -19.76 -0.17 -16.14
N ALA A 582 -18.91 -0.83 -15.34
CA ALA A 582 -17.47 -0.56 -15.30
C ALA A 582 -16.76 -0.96 -16.62
N ALA A 583 -17.14 -2.08 -17.23
CA ALA A 583 -16.58 -2.53 -18.52
C ALA A 583 -16.79 -1.50 -19.64
N PHE A 584 -17.95 -0.84 -19.65
CA PHE A 584 -18.29 0.20 -20.62
C PHE A 584 -17.67 1.58 -20.30
N LYS A 585 -16.77 1.67 -19.31
CA LYS A 585 -16.14 2.93 -18.85
C LYS A 585 -17.14 4.00 -18.40
N VAL A 586 -18.34 3.60 -17.98
CA VAL A 586 -19.34 4.48 -17.36
C VAL A 586 -19.57 3.99 -15.94
N PRO A 587 -18.65 4.23 -14.98
CA PRO A 587 -18.84 3.82 -13.60
C PRO A 587 -19.98 4.64 -13.00
N LEU A 588 -21.16 4.03 -12.84
CA LEU A 588 -22.36 4.68 -12.29
C LEU A 588 -22.25 4.94 -10.76
N ILE A 589 -21.23 4.40 -10.10
CA ILE A 589 -21.00 4.49 -8.65
C ILE A 589 -19.53 4.81 -8.38
N THR A 590 -19.27 5.73 -7.45
CA THR A 590 -17.91 6.05 -6.96
C THR A 590 -17.33 4.87 -6.18
N VAL A 591 -16.00 4.69 -6.21
CA VAL A 591 -15.31 3.58 -5.52
C VAL A 591 -15.66 3.51 -4.02
N THR A 592 -15.94 4.65 -3.38
CA THR A 592 -16.40 4.71 -1.98
C THR A 592 -17.79 4.11 -1.79
N ASN A 593 -18.73 4.39 -2.69
CA ASN A 593 -20.10 3.88 -2.62
C ASN A 593 -20.20 2.42 -3.10
N SER A 594 -19.25 1.94 -3.91
CA SER A 594 -19.18 0.53 -4.28
C SER A 594 -18.77 -0.37 -3.11
N LYS A 595 -18.14 0.16 -2.06
CA LYS A 595 -17.88 -0.56 -0.79
C LYS A 595 -19.18 -1.12 -0.20
N ILE A 596 -20.27 -0.35 -0.25
CA ILE A 596 -21.58 -0.79 0.25
C ILE A 596 -22.06 -2.01 -0.52
N LEU A 597 -21.92 -2.00 -1.85
CA LEU A 597 -22.30 -3.13 -2.70
C LEU A 597 -21.41 -4.36 -2.48
N LEU A 598 -20.11 -4.14 -2.32
CA LEU A 598 -19.12 -5.20 -2.15
C LEU A 598 -19.13 -5.82 -0.75
N VAL A 599 -19.65 -5.12 0.27
CA VAL A 599 -19.75 -5.66 1.63
C VAL A 599 -21.15 -6.21 1.92
N LEU A 600 -22.19 -5.69 1.26
CA LEU A 600 -23.55 -6.22 1.37
C LEU A 600 -23.80 -7.37 0.40
N PHE A 601 -23.71 -7.16 -0.91
CA PHE A 601 -24.24 -8.12 -1.88
C PHE A 601 -23.25 -9.24 -2.21
N TYR A 602 -21.96 -8.92 -2.25
CA TYR A 602 -20.90 -9.88 -2.56
C TYR A 602 -20.85 -11.05 -1.54
N PRO A 603 -21.01 -10.84 -0.21
CA PRO A 603 -20.98 -11.93 0.76
C PRO A 603 -22.35 -12.53 1.12
N VAL A 604 -23.46 -11.82 0.82
CA VAL A 604 -24.81 -12.28 1.18
C VAL A 604 -25.17 -13.59 0.49
N ASN A 605 -24.68 -13.83 -0.73
CA ASN A 605 -24.87 -15.10 -1.42
C ASN A 605 -24.32 -16.28 -0.57
N SER A 606 -23.07 -16.16 -0.14
CA SER A 606 -22.39 -17.16 0.68
C SER A 606 -23.02 -17.35 2.07
N CYS A 607 -23.62 -16.30 2.63
CA CYS A 607 -24.34 -16.36 3.90
C CYS A 607 -25.72 -17.04 3.75
N ALA A 608 -26.44 -16.81 2.66
CA ALA A 608 -27.81 -17.31 2.47
C ALA A 608 -27.84 -18.83 2.18
N ASN A 609 -26.84 -19.36 1.47
CA ASN A 609 -26.79 -20.75 1.00
C ASN A 609 -27.10 -21.81 2.09
N PRO A 610 -26.45 -21.80 3.28
CA PRO A 610 -26.78 -22.74 4.37
C PRO A 610 -28.23 -22.70 4.82
N PHE A 611 -28.82 -21.51 4.93
CA PHE A 611 -30.22 -21.35 5.35
C PHE A 611 -31.18 -21.87 4.30
N LEU A 612 -30.88 -21.63 3.03
CA LEU A 612 -31.71 -22.13 1.95
C LEU A 612 -31.70 -23.67 1.91
N TYR A 613 -30.55 -24.31 2.18
CA TYR A 613 -30.49 -25.77 2.34
C TYR A 613 -31.26 -26.27 3.54
N ALA A 614 -31.14 -25.61 4.70
CA ALA A 614 -31.89 -25.95 5.90
C ALA A 614 -33.42 -25.78 5.71
N ILE A 615 -33.87 -24.74 4.99
CA ILE A 615 -35.29 -24.41 4.85
C ILE A 615 -35.96 -25.19 3.71
N PHE A 616 -35.23 -25.54 2.65
CA PHE A 616 -35.83 -26.14 1.45
C PHE A 616 -35.47 -27.61 1.25
N THR A 617 -34.37 -28.12 1.82
CA THR A 617 -33.93 -29.50 1.62
C THR A 617 -34.36 -30.41 2.79
N LYS A 618 -35.45 -31.17 2.61
CA LYS A 618 -35.94 -32.13 3.63
C LYS A 618 -34.88 -33.17 4.02
N ALA A 619 -34.12 -33.68 3.04
CA ALA A 619 -33.06 -34.65 3.28
C ALA A 619 -31.95 -34.09 4.19
N PHE A 620 -31.58 -32.82 4.01
CA PHE A 620 -30.58 -32.15 4.86
C PHE A 620 -31.10 -31.95 6.29
N ARG A 621 -32.33 -31.44 6.46
CA ARG A 621 -32.96 -31.32 7.78
C ARG A 621 -32.98 -32.63 8.55
N ARG A 622 -33.36 -33.71 7.87
CA ARG A 622 -33.36 -35.05 8.47
C ARG A 622 -31.97 -35.43 8.96
N ASP A 623 -30.96 -35.32 8.10
CA ASP A 623 -29.60 -35.74 8.42
C ASP A 623 -29.02 -34.87 9.55
N PHE A 624 -29.34 -33.56 9.58
CA PHE A 624 -29.02 -32.65 10.68
C PHE A 624 -29.64 -33.07 12.01
N PHE A 625 -30.95 -33.34 12.06
CA PHE A 625 -31.62 -33.77 13.30
C PHE A 625 -31.17 -35.16 13.77
N LEU A 626 -30.90 -36.09 12.85
CA LEU A 626 -30.32 -37.39 13.18
C LEU A 626 -28.92 -37.24 13.80
N LEU A 627 -28.10 -36.31 13.29
CA LEU A 627 -26.79 -36.02 13.84
C LEU A 627 -26.88 -35.34 15.22
N LEU A 628 -27.77 -34.36 15.40
CA LEU A 628 -28.05 -33.73 16.71
C LEU A 628 -28.47 -34.77 17.76
N SER A 629 -29.26 -35.77 17.35
CA SER A 629 -29.70 -36.84 18.26
C SER A 629 -28.55 -37.70 18.79
N LYS A 630 -27.47 -37.85 18.01
CA LYS A 630 -26.24 -38.54 18.47
C LYS A 630 -25.48 -37.75 19.53
N PHE A 631 -25.57 -36.41 19.48
CA PHE A 631 -24.99 -35.51 20.49
C PHE A 631 -25.95 -35.21 21.66
N GLY A 632 -27.12 -35.86 21.70
CA GLY A 632 -28.07 -35.77 22.81
C GLY A 632 -29.19 -34.73 22.66
N TYR A 633 -29.20 -33.93 21.59
CA TYR A 633 -30.20 -32.87 21.34
C TYR A 633 -31.28 -33.30 20.33
N CYS A 634 -32.48 -32.71 20.41
CA CYS A 634 -33.61 -32.89 19.47
C CYS A 634 -34.01 -34.36 19.15
N LYS A 635 -33.94 -35.27 20.13
CA LYS A 635 -34.26 -36.70 19.97
C LYS A 635 -35.68 -36.95 19.41
N ASN A 636 -36.68 -36.18 19.84
CA ASN A 636 -38.07 -36.34 19.39
C ASN A 636 -38.26 -36.05 17.88
N ARG A 637 -37.56 -35.04 17.34
CA ARG A 637 -37.59 -34.75 15.89
C ARG A 637 -36.85 -35.80 15.07
N ALA A 638 -35.75 -36.34 15.60
CA ALA A 638 -35.03 -37.43 14.96
C ALA A 638 -35.86 -38.72 14.88
N GLU A 639 -36.65 -39.03 15.91
CA GLU A 639 -37.58 -40.16 15.92
C GLU A 639 -38.71 -40.00 14.90
N LEU A 640 -39.31 -38.81 14.75
CA LEU A 640 -40.31 -38.55 13.70
C LEU A 640 -39.78 -38.86 12.29
N TYR A 641 -38.53 -38.50 12.00
CA TYR A 641 -37.90 -38.84 10.73
C TYR A 641 -37.52 -40.31 10.58
N ARG A 642 -37.27 -41.04 11.68
CA ARG A 642 -37.11 -42.51 11.66
C ARG A 642 -38.43 -43.22 11.36
N VAL A 643 -39.54 -42.71 11.90
CA VAL A 643 -40.89 -43.27 11.73
C VAL A 643 -41.43 -43.06 10.32
N GLU A 644 -41.20 -41.90 9.67
CA GLU A 644 -41.55 -41.66 8.25
C GLU A 644 -40.89 -42.69 7.30
N ASN A 645 -39.65 -43.11 7.57
CA ASN A 645 -38.99 -44.18 6.81
C ASN A 645 -39.66 -45.54 7.02
N PHE A 646 -40.12 -45.83 8.25
CA PHE A 646 -40.75 -47.11 8.58
C PHE A 646 -42.14 -47.24 7.96
N SER A 647 -42.92 -46.15 7.88
CA SER A 647 -44.22 -46.15 7.21
C SER A 647 -44.12 -46.30 5.69
N ALA A 648 -43.10 -45.70 5.07
CA ALA A 648 -42.81 -45.86 3.63
C ALA A 648 -42.34 -47.29 3.29
N TYR A 649 -41.60 -47.93 4.19
CA TYR A 649 -41.15 -49.32 4.03
C TYR A 649 -42.31 -50.33 4.17
N THR A 650 -43.23 -50.08 5.10
CA THR A 650 -44.43 -50.93 5.30
C THR A 650 -45.50 -50.72 4.23
N SER A 651 -45.62 -49.52 3.64
CA SER A 651 -46.52 -49.30 2.50
C SER A 651 -46.05 -50.04 1.23
N ASN A 652 -44.73 -50.14 1.01
CA ASN A 652 -44.18 -50.92 -0.10
C ASN A 652 -44.33 -52.44 0.09
N CYS A 653 -44.31 -52.95 1.32
CA CYS A 653 -44.57 -54.38 1.58
C CYS A 653 -46.05 -54.75 1.33
N LYS A 654 -47.01 -53.87 1.63
CA LYS A 654 -48.45 -54.12 1.41
C LYS A 654 -48.85 -54.24 -0.07
N ASN A 655 -48.08 -53.67 -0.99
CA ASN A 655 -48.35 -53.77 -2.43
C ASN A 655 -47.82 -55.07 -3.07
N SER A 656 -47.19 -55.97 -2.31
CA SER A 656 -46.61 -57.23 -2.82
C SER A 656 -47.33 -58.52 -2.40
N SER A 657 -48.41 -58.45 -1.61
CA SER A 657 -49.10 -59.65 -1.13
C SER A 657 -50.62 -59.59 -1.39
N HIS A 658 -51.04 -60.00 -2.58
CA HIS A 658 -52.40 -60.50 -2.79
C HIS A 658 -52.44 -61.96 -2.31
N GLY A 659 -53.08 -62.22 -1.16
CA GLY A 659 -53.35 -63.59 -0.70
C GLY A 659 -53.65 -63.73 0.78
N ALA A 660 -54.95 -63.73 1.10
CA ALA A 660 -55.65 -64.37 2.23
C ALA A 660 -55.22 -64.15 3.72
N ASN A 661 -56.24 -63.73 4.49
CA ASN A 661 -56.60 -64.05 5.89
C ASN A 661 -56.56 -62.91 6.94
N LYS A 662 -57.71 -62.76 7.61
CA LYS A 662 -58.05 -61.83 8.71
C LYS A 662 -57.50 -62.31 10.06
N ALA A 663 -56.91 -61.40 10.85
CA ALA A 663 -57.12 -61.12 12.30
C ALA A 663 -55.89 -60.39 12.93
N PRO A 664 -55.98 -59.73 14.12
CA PRO A 664 -57.04 -58.88 14.67
C PRO A 664 -56.55 -57.44 14.99
N GLN A 665 -57.51 -56.57 15.27
CA GLN A 665 -57.45 -55.11 15.25
C GLN A 665 -57.13 -54.47 16.62
N ASN A 666 -56.10 -54.93 17.33
CA ASN A 666 -55.83 -54.49 18.73
C ASN A 666 -54.58 -53.63 18.95
N THR A 667 -53.75 -53.35 17.94
CA THR A 667 -52.55 -52.50 18.11
C THR A 667 -52.77 -51.02 17.78
N LEU A 668 -53.92 -50.64 17.20
CA LEU A 668 -54.18 -49.25 16.79
C LEU A 668 -54.76 -48.37 17.91
N LYS A 669 -55.29 -48.97 18.99
CA LYS A 669 -55.88 -48.22 20.12
C LYS A 669 -54.89 -47.79 21.20
N LEU A 670 -53.66 -48.32 21.21
CA LEU A 670 -52.65 -47.96 22.21
C LEU A 670 -51.81 -46.73 21.80
N TYR A 671 -51.79 -46.38 20.52
CA TYR A 671 -50.97 -45.27 20.00
C TYR A 671 -51.65 -43.90 20.08
N THR A 672 -52.98 -43.85 20.10
CA THR A 672 -53.73 -42.58 20.15
C THR A 672 -53.74 -41.96 21.55
N THR A 673 -53.54 -42.75 22.61
CA THR A 673 -53.60 -42.29 24.00
C THR A 673 -52.30 -41.60 24.46
N VAL A 674 -51.16 -41.90 23.81
CA VAL A 674 -49.86 -41.27 24.14
C VAL A 674 -49.65 -39.93 23.41
N LEU A 675 -50.45 -39.65 22.38
CA LEU A 675 -50.39 -38.41 21.59
C LEU A 675 -51.17 -37.24 22.21
N GLY A 676 -51.94 -37.47 23.28
CA GLY A 676 -52.75 -36.45 23.96
C GLY A 676 -52.04 -35.64 25.04
N GLU A 677 -50.93 -36.13 25.60
CA GLU A 677 -50.25 -35.50 26.74
C GLU A 677 -48.76 -35.34 26.45
N THR A 678 -48.39 -34.34 25.64
CA THR A 678 -47.07 -33.63 25.66
C THR A 678 -46.98 -32.58 24.55
N CYS A 679 -48.05 -31.80 24.37
CA CYS A 679 -48.01 -30.61 23.53
C CYS A 679 -47.55 -29.41 24.36
N SER A 680 -46.36 -29.48 24.99
CA SER A 680 -45.67 -28.30 25.53
C SER A 680 -44.26 -28.67 25.98
N LYS A 681 -43.29 -28.47 25.08
CA LYS A 681 -41.96 -27.90 25.34
C LYS A 681 -41.17 -27.94 24.03
N GLY A 682 -40.44 -26.85 23.78
CA GLY A 682 -39.87 -26.47 22.49
C GLY A 682 -38.99 -27.52 21.82
N CYS A 683 -38.70 -27.24 20.54
CA CYS A 683 -37.77 -27.99 19.70
C CYS A 683 -36.44 -28.29 20.37
#